data_AF-A0A7V8IWI3-F1
#
_entry.id   AF-A0A7V8IWI3-F1
#
_cell.length_a   1.000
_cell.length_b   1.000
_cell.length_c   1.000
_cell.angle_alpha   90.00
_cell.angle_beta   90.00
_cell.angle_gamma   90.00
#
_symmetry.space_group_name_H-M   'P 1'
#
loop_
_entity.id
_entity.type
_entity.pdbx_description
1 polymer ?
#
loop_
_entity_poly.entity_id
_entity_poly.type
_entity_poly.pdbx_seq_one_letter_code
_entity_poly.pdbx_strand_id
1 'polypeptide(L)'
;MSSLAMRSLLTLALALAPLGAIAETGQIDRPFDPATAVVVIVNDAVPESVDIGTHYCRMRRVPEANICHLNVTREETTNWKDFHEKILGPFLNHLDRFPEAIFVVPTYGVPLRIANEKSDKNPESQPMGLGNSACVDAELALALQPLHEIEAWVDNPLFRKDKRVTRDDQFLLVSRLDGPTPVVARALVDKAVYAETYGPKGIAWLDTRGFTEDGGSYGSTDCEMRLCLPVWDEYKIEHKDEDTPELIDISTCSNALFYWGWYTGQYNGTKAFTFNPGAIGAHLHSFSATTIRSEKAQWVGPLVAHGITCTLGTVYEPFTVGFPAMNILYDRMLKGYTWGEAGAMAARINSWMCVYVGDPLYAPWSKGMKEPQEKNFALATQAYDRLTAALDANDLEAAKGVLDSLASLPVRFTGGTKDMSFLQREMAARAIAAGTGSVKDLLAALLEAGGTTDPKAKLAAFEKALAISPMNYEANVGIGKVLEDGGKHAPAIAALENARKVVADSVEAAEPLGKALAATGKFKDAIPILKKAVENGAGAESMELLGDCCLKAGDAAAAVTYLSDAVKRNPNDRGAAMGLAKACESARDYPGALKALQGAVLITPDAAEDVPAWKTSWKALATAASRAKDKPEMDRSALALADLGSGQFELPSKGVAQKAVKLIEDLSTRGKPVQVKAPPSEALTGALLPRLIVGNAGPDPVLIHIGGLAPRDVSLPAAPGGQGKIATKEIGLFPGDVDVAIEAPKGKEKRIGAAHFRVELGKRYGFVLDGELGPALPKKEK
;
A
#
# COMPACT_ATOMS: atom_id res chain seq x y z
N MET A 1 61.34 22.60 16.31
CA MET A 1 60.98 21.87 15.07
C MET A 1 60.94 20.38 15.37
N SER A 2 59.86 19.88 15.96
CA SER A 2 59.62 18.44 16.20
C SER A 2 58.24 18.25 16.83
N SER A 3 57.59 17.13 16.50
CA SER A 3 56.27 16.63 16.95
C SER A 3 55.00 17.08 16.21
N LEU A 4 54.87 18.32 15.71
CA LEU A 4 53.63 18.73 15.02
C LEU A 4 53.57 18.29 13.54
N ALA A 5 54.69 18.40 12.79
CA ALA A 5 54.73 18.03 11.38
C ALA A 5 54.64 16.50 11.14
N MET A 6 55.05 15.69 12.12
CA MET A 6 55.10 14.23 11.97
C MET A 6 53.75 13.55 12.24
N ARG A 7 52.84 14.18 13.00
CA ARG A 7 51.46 13.72 13.16
C ARG A 7 50.62 14.01 11.93
N SER A 8 50.78 15.18 11.29
CA SER A 8 50.08 15.52 10.04
C SER A 8 50.53 14.66 8.85
N LEU A 9 51.81 14.27 8.79
CA LEU A 9 52.32 13.36 7.77
C LEU A 9 51.87 11.90 7.96
N LEU A 10 51.64 11.44 9.20
CA LEU A 10 51.13 10.09 9.45
C LEU A 10 49.62 9.95 9.14
N THR A 11 48.80 10.98 9.40
CA THR A 11 47.38 10.97 8.98
C THR A 11 47.22 11.09 7.47
N LEU A 12 48.10 11.84 6.79
CA LEU A 12 48.08 11.95 5.33
C LEU A 12 48.57 10.66 4.64
N ALA A 13 49.53 9.94 5.23
CA ALA A 13 50.03 8.68 4.68
C ALA A 13 49.02 7.51 4.79
N LEU A 14 48.12 7.53 5.79
CA LEU A 14 47.03 6.56 5.91
C LEU A 14 45.84 6.84 4.97
N ALA A 15 45.74 8.04 4.41
CA ALA A 15 44.69 8.42 3.46
C ALA A 15 44.96 7.90 2.02
N LEU A 16 46.20 7.56 1.69
CA LEU A 16 46.65 7.22 0.33
C LEU A 16 46.91 5.72 0.09
N ALA A 17 46.75 4.86 1.10
CA ALA A 17 46.93 3.43 0.91
C ALA A 17 45.73 2.83 0.14
N PRO A 18 45.94 2.12 -0.98
CA PRO A 18 44.87 1.44 -1.70
C PRO A 18 44.18 0.47 -0.75
N LEU A 19 42.84 0.42 -0.82
CA LEU A 19 42.05 -0.63 -0.19
C LEU A 19 42.56 -1.96 -0.76
N GLY A 20 43.41 -2.67 -0.01
CA GLY A 20 44.00 -3.94 -0.43
C GLY A 20 42.89 -4.92 -0.82
N ALA A 21 43.15 -5.73 -1.86
CA ALA A 21 42.23 -6.66 -2.53
C ALA A 21 40.98 -7.03 -1.71
N ILE A 22 39.84 -6.44 -2.07
CA ILE A 22 38.54 -6.71 -1.45
C ILE A 22 37.74 -7.59 -2.39
N ALA A 23 37.56 -8.85 -1.99
CA ALA A 23 36.42 -9.70 -2.34
C ALA A 23 36.58 -11.06 -1.65
N GLU A 24 36.73 -11.10 -0.32
CA GLU A 24 36.34 -12.33 0.36
C GLU A 24 34.83 -12.34 0.46
N THR A 25 34.20 -12.87 -0.59
CA THR A 25 32.84 -13.44 -0.51
C THR A 25 32.86 -14.74 0.30
N GLY A 26 33.75 -14.80 1.32
CA GLY A 26 34.25 -16.00 1.98
C GLY A 26 33.15 -17.01 2.12
N GLN A 27 33.36 -18.18 1.50
CA GLN A 27 32.40 -19.28 1.32
C GLN A 27 31.19 -19.11 2.24
N ILE A 28 30.17 -18.40 1.73
CA ILE A 28 28.92 -18.27 2.45
C ILE A 28 28.36 -19.68 2.46
N ASP A 29 28.24 -20.27 3.64
CA ASP A 29 27.69 -21.60 3.85
C ASP A 29 26.15 -21.51 3.66
N ARG A 30 25.74 -21.17 2.43
CA ARG A 30 24.34 -21.21 2.00
C ARG A 30 24.06 -22.66 1.66
N PRO A 31 23.09 -23.29 2.34
CA PRO A 31 22.79 -24.70 2.10
C PRO A 31 22.12 -24.96 0.73
N PHE A 32 21.92 -23.93 -0.08
CA PHE A 32 21.22 -24.00 -1.37
C PHE A 32 22.00 -23.28 -2.46
N ASP A 33 22.06 -23.86 -3.65
CA ASP A 33 22.51 -23.19 -4.87
C ASP A 33 21.32 -22.42 -5.46
N PRO A 34 21.35 -21.07 -5.49
CA PRO A 34 20.26 -20.28 -6.07
C PRO A 34 19.92 -20.66 -7.52
N ALA A 35 20.90 -21.18 -8.29
CA ALA A 35 20.68 -21.55 -9.69
C ALA A 35 19.73 -22.75 -9.86
N THR A 36 19.63 -23.63 -8.87
CA THR A 36 18.78 -24.82 -8.92
C THR A 36 17.58 -24.73 -7.99
N ALA A 37 17.69 -23.95 -6.91
CA ALA A 37 16.69 -23.90 -5.84
C ALA A 37 15.56 -22.88 -6.06
N VAL A 38 15.65 -22.00 -7.06
CA VAL A 38 14.73 -20.85 -7.21
C VAL A 38 14.01 -20.84 -8.55
N VAL A 39 12.71 -20.55 -8.54
CA VAL A 39 11.92 -20.15 -9.71
C VAL A 39 11.34 -18.75 -9.48
N VAL A 40 11.46 -17.87 -10.47
CA VAL A 40 10.92 -16.50 -10.42
C VAL A 40 9.70 -16.44 -11.32
N ILE A 41 8.58 -15.90 -10.85
CA ILE A 41 7.35 -15.76 -11.66
C ILE A 41 7.19 -14.28 -12.06
N VAL A 42 7.08 -14.03 -13.36
CA VAL A 42 6.86 -12.69 -13.92
C VAL A 42 5.57 -12.64 -14.74
N ASN A 43 4.95 -11.47 -14.78
CA ASN A 43 3.81 -11.19 -15.64
C ASN A 43 4.25 -10.38 -16.86
N ASP A 44 4.31 -11.00 -18.04
CA ASP A 44 4.68 -10.36 -19.31
C ASP A 44 3.73 -9.22 -19.71
N ALA A 45 2.50 -9.21 -19.17
CA ALA A 45 1.59 -8.09 -19.36
C ALA A 45 2.06 -6.82 -18.63
N VAL A 46 3.04 -6.90 -17.72
CA VAL A 46 3.59 -5.81 -16.92
C VAL A 46 5.11 -5.80 -17.08
N PRO A 47 5.70 -5.00 -17.99
CA PRO A 47 7.14 -5.00 -18.25
C PRO A 47 8.01 -4.84 -16.99
N GLU A 48 7.53 -4.06 -16.03
CA GLU A 48 8.21 -3.83 -14.75
C GLU A 48 8.31 -5.10 -13.89
N SER A 49 7.39 -6.05 -14.07
CA SER A 49 7.44 -7.40 -13.48
C SER A 49 8.69 -8.15 -13.93
N VAL A 50 8.91 -8.17 -15.25
CA VAL A 50 10.04 -8.83 -15.90
C VAL A 50 11.35 -8.18 -15.47
N ASP A 51 11.38 -6.86 -15.40
CA ASP A 51 12.55 -6.12 -14.93
C ASP A 51 12.93 -6.44 -13.47
N ILE A 52 11.93 -6.57 -12.59
CA ILE A 52 12.15 -6.97 -11.19
C ILE A 52 12.66 -8.41 -11.13
N GLY A 53 12.07 -9.32 -11.89
CA GLY A 53 12.50 -10.72 -11.95
C GLY A 53 13.94 -10.87 -12.47
N THR A 54 14.29 -10.14 -13.54
CA THR A 54 15.65 -10.10 -14.10
C THR A 54 16.63 -9.49 -13.12
N HIS A 55 16.24 -8.40 -12.44
CA HIS A 55 17.06 -7.78 -11.41
C HIS A 55 17.32 -8.75 -10.24
N TYR A 56 16.30 -9.46 -9.77
CA TYR A 56 16.44 -10.49 -8.74
C TYR A 56 17.43 -11.57 -9.17
N CYS A 57 17.27 -12.08 -10.39
CA CYS A 57 18.17 -13.08 -10.97
C CYS A 57 19.63 -12.61 -10.96
N ARG A 58 19.88 -11.36 -11.38
CA ARG A 58 21.22 -10.75 -11.33
C ARG A 58 21.77 -10.65 -9.91
N MET A 59 20.97 -10.16 -8.96
CA MET A 59 21.41 -9.94 -7.57
C MET A 59 21.70 -11.26 -6.84
N ARG A 60 20.90 -12.30 -7.09
CA ARG A 60 21.04 -13.62 -6.46
C ARG A 60 21.81 -14.64 -7.29
N ARG A 61 22.30 -14.25 -8.47
CA ARG A 61 22.99 -15.13 -9.45
C ARG A 61 22.13 -16.33 -9.86
N VAL A 62 20.81 -16.14 -9.95
CA VAL A 62 19.89 -17.12 -10.51
C VAL A 62 19.92 -16.98 -12.04
N PRO A 63 20.04 -18.06 -12.83
CA PRO A 63 19.96 -17.96 -14.28
C PRO A 63 18.60 -17.43 -14.74
N GLU A 64 18.58 -16.58 -15.78
CA GLU A 64 17.31 -16.07 -16.35
C GLU A 64 16.39 -17.18 -16.86
N ALA A 65 16.94 -18.36 -17.18
CA ALA A 65 16.14 -19.55 -17.54
C ALA A 65 15.16 -19.99 -16.44
N ASN A 66 15.43 -19.60 -15.18
CA ASN A 66 14.57 -19.89 -14.04
C ASN A 66 13.33 -18.99 -13.99
N ILE A 67 13.23 -17.98 -14.86
CA ILE A 67 12.08 -17.08 -14.95
C ILE A 67 10.92 -17.79 -15.66
N CYS A 68 9.84 -18.03 -14.93
CA CYS A 68 8.54 -18.47 -15.40
C CYS A 68 7.73 -17.26 -15.90
N HIS A 69 7.64 -17.14 -17.22
CA HIS A 69 6.87 -16.10 -17.89
C HIS A 69 5.38 -16.46 -17.95
N LEU A 70 4.54 -15.62 -17.36
CA LEU A 70 3.08 -15.74 -17.40
C LEU A 70 2.48 -14.54 -18.12
N ASN A 71 1.35 -14.73 -18.80
CA ASN A 71 0.56 -13.63 -19.35
C ASN A 71 -0.81 -13.61 -18.67
N VAL A 72 -0.91 -12.81 -17.60
CA VAL A 72 -2.07 -12.79 -16.68
C VAL A 72 -2.59 -11.37 -16.48
N THR A 73 -3.74 -11.26 -15.81
CA THR A 73 -4.37 -9.95 -15.53
C THR A 73 -3.40 -9.00 -14.84
N ARG A 74 -3.55 -7.69 -15.12
CA ARG A 74 -2.82 -6.62 -14.43
C ARG A 74 -3.44 -6.26 -13.07
N GLU A 75 -4.67 -6.72 -12.83
CA GLU A 75 -5.39 -6.50 -11.59
C GLU A 75 -4.76 -7.31 -10.43
N GLU A 76 -4.89 -6.82 -9.20
CA GLU A 76 -4.43 -7.56 -8.01
C GLU A 76 -5.28 -8.80 -7.70
N THR A 77 -6.44 -8.96 -8.35
CA THR A 77 -7.37 -10.07 -8.09
C THR A 77 -7.61 -10.89 -9.35
N THR A 78 -7.52 -12.22 -9.23
CA THR A 78 -7.90 -13.21 -10.24
C THR A 78 -9.09 -14.06 -9.74
N ASN A 79 -9.62 -14.94 -10.58
CA ASN A 79 -10.59 -15.99 -10.20
C ASN A 79 -9.92 -17.37 -10.21
N TRP A 80 -10.60 -18.40 -9.69
CA TRP A 80 -10.02 -19.74 -9.55
C TRP A 80 -9.72 -20.39 -10.90
N LYS A 81 -10.60 -20.20 -11.88
CA LYS A 81 -10.37 -20.72 -13.22
C LYS A 81 -9.07 -20.17 -13.82
N ASP A 82 -8.91 -18.85 -13.81
CA ASP A 82 -7.71 -18.19 -14.33
C ASP A 82 -6.47 -18.50 -13.50
N PHE A 83 -6.58 -18.66 -12.18
CA PHE A 83 -5.49 -19.15 -11.35
C PHE A 83 -5.01 -20.53 -11.82
N HIS A 84 -5.91 -21.51 -11.96
CA HIS A 84 -5.53 -22.86 -12.40
C HIS A 84 -4.99 -22.88 -13.84
N GLU A 85 -5.70 -22.26 -14.78
CA GLU A 85 -5.37 -22.34 -16.21
C GLU A 85 -4.18 -21.48 -16.61
N LYS A 86 -4.01 -20.29 -16.00
CA LYS A 86 -3.03 -19.28 -16.45
C LYS A 86 -1.88 -19.05 -15.48
N ILE A 87 -1.99 -19.49 -14.22
CA ILE A 87 -0.91 -19.36 -13.22
C ILE A 87 -0.37 -20.74 -12.86
N LEU A 88 -1.16 -21.57 -12.18
CA LEU A 88 -0.70 -22.83 -11.59
C LEU A 88 -0.23 -23.83 -12.64
N GLY A 89 -1.02 -24.08 -13.69
CA GLY A 89 -0.66 -25.03 -14.75
C GLY A 89 0.66 -24.66 -15.47
N PRO A 90 0.78 -23.43 -16.02
CA PRO A 90 2.03 -22.97 -16.62
C PRO A 90 3.22 -22.96 -15.65
N PHE A 91 2.99 -22.58 -14.38
CA PHE A 91 4.02 -22.62 -13.35
C PHE A 91 4.51 -24.05 -13.06
N LEU A 92 3.62 -25.03 -12.90
CA LEU A 92 3.98 -26.43 -12.69
C LEU A 92 4.79 -26.99 -13.87
N ASN A 93 4.35 -26.72 -15.11
CA ASN A 93 5.09 -27.11 -16.32
C ASN A 93 6.50 -26.48 -16.36
N HIS A 94 6.65 -25.25 -15.87
CA HIS A 94 7.95 -24.60 -15.75
C HIS A 94 8.80 -25.26 -14.65
N LEU A 95 8.21 -25.52 -13.50
CA LEU A 95 8.82 -26.08 -12.30
C LEU A 95 9.37 -27.49 -12.53
N ASP A 96 8.76 -28.29 -13.41
CA ASP A 96 9.22 -29.64 -13.79
C ASP A 96 10.67 -29.65 -14.33
N ARG A 97 11.14 -28.51 -14.87
CA ARG A 97 12.52 -28.36 -15.34
C ARG A 97 13.52 -28.10 -14.20
N PHE A 98 13.03 -27.82 -13.00
CA PHE A 98 13.78 -27.46 -11.81
C PHE A 98 13.38 -28.35 -10.62
N PRO A 99 13.72 -29.64 -10.66
CA PRO A 99 13.28 -30.61 -9.64
C PRO A 99 13.75 -30.26 -8.21
N GLU A 100 14.82 -29.48 -8.07
CA GLU A 100 15.35 -29.03 -6.77
C GLU A 100 14.74 -27.69 -6.29
N ALA A 101 13.94 -27.02 -7.12
CA ALA A 101 13.44 -25.69 -6.79
C ALA A 101 12.41 -25.69 -5.66
N ILE A 102 12.77 -25.10 -4.52
CA ILE A 102 11.89 -24.94 -3.35
C ILE A 102 11.43 -23.50 -3.18
N PHE A 103 12.17 -22.51 -3.68
CA PHE A 103 11.84 -21.10 -3.53
C PHE A 103 11.11 -20.59 -4.77
N VAL A 104 10.00 -19.88 -4.54
CA VAL A 104 9.19 -19.29 -5.60
C VAL A 104 9.07 -17.79 -5.34
N VAL A 105 9.37 -16.99 -6.36
CA VAL A 105 9.42 -15.53 -6.27
C VAL A 105 8.43 -14.90 -7.25
N PRO A 106 7.15 -14.75 -6.89
CA PRO A 106 6.24 -13.90 -7.65
C PRO A 106 6.72 -12.45 -7.61
N THR A 107 6.58 -11.74 -8.73
CA THR A 107 7.01 -10.33 -8.83
C THR A 107 5.83 -9.39 -9.05
N TYR A 108 6.08 -8.09 -8.91
CA TYR A 108 5.13 -7.01 -9.17
C TYR A 108 4.30 -7.28 -10.43
N GLY A 109 2.99 -7.08 -10.38
CA GLY A 109 2.10 -7.34 -11.51
C GLY A 109 1.54 -8.76 -11.58
N VAL A 110 2.09 -9.74 -10.85
CA VAL A 110 1.43 -11.04 -10.63
C VAL A 110 0.22 -10.82 -9.68
N PRO A 111 -0.96 -11.43 -9.94
CA PRO A 111 -2.12 -11.29 -9.07
C PRO A 111 -1.80 -11.64 -7.61
N LEU A 112 -2.41 -10.89 -6.68
CA LEU A 112 -2.24 -11.06 -5.24
C LEU A 112 -3.30 -11.99 -4.64
N ARG A 113 -4.53 -11.91 -5.16
CA ARG A 113 -5.72 -12.51 -4.55
C ARG A 113 -6.50 -13.35 -5.53
N ILE A 114 -7.18 -14.35 -5.00
CA ILE A 114 -8.20 -15.13 -5.71
C ILE A 114 -9.56 -14.74 -5.13
N ALA A 115 -10.49 -14.33 -5.99
CA ALA A 115 -11.83 -13.91 -5.57
C ALA A 115 -12.72 -15.11 -5.19
N ASN A 116 -13.64 -14.87 -4.24
CA ASN A 116 -14.71 -15.81 -3.92
C ASN A 116 -15.57 -16.13 -5.16
N GLU A 117 -15.71 -17.42 -5.48
CA GLU A 117 -16.72 -17.97 -6.36
C GLU A 117 -17.92 -18.46 -5.52
N LYS A 118 -19.12 -18.47 -6.10
CA LYS A 118 -20.30 -18.96 -5.38
C LYS A 118 -20.14 -20.45 -5.10
N SER A 119 -20.08 -20.84 -3.82
CA SER A 119 -20.18 -22.23 -3.42
C SER A 119 -21.63 -22.71 -3.57
N ASP A 120 -21.82 -23.88 -4.18
CA ASP A 120 -23.10 -24.60 -4.18
C ASP A 120 -23.33 -25.36 -2.86
N LYS A 121 -22.38 -25.35 -1.92
CA LYS A 121 -22.49 -26.05 -0.63
C LYS A 121 -23.34 -25.27 0.36
N ASN A 122 -24.04 -26.00 1.24
CA ASN A 122 -24.84 -25.42 2.32
C ASN A 122 -23.92 -24.62 3.27
N PRO A 123 -24.18 -23.33 3.54
CA PRO A 123 -23.40 -22.51 4.47
C PRO A 123 -23.25 -23.13 5.86
N GLU A 124 -24.19 -23.98 6.28
CA GLU A 124 -24.16 -24.70 7.57
C GLU A 124 -23.16 -25.88 7.62
N SER A 125 -22.64 -26.31 6.46
CA SER A 125 -21.63 -27.38 6.37
C SER A 125 -20.19 -26.86 6.33
N GLN A 126 -20.00 -25.55 6.23
CA GLN A 126 -18.69 -24.91 6.20
C GLN A 126 -18.26 -24.54 7.63
N PRO A 127 -17.02 -24.86 8.05
CA PRO A 127 -16.47 -24.34 9.29
C PRO A 127 -16.52 -22.80 9.24
N MET A 128 -17.38 -22.20 10.08
CA MET A 128 -17.56 -20.74 10.19
C MET A 128 -18.13 -19.99 8.97
N GLY A 129 -18.67 -20.67 7.95
CA GLY A 129 -19.29 -20.01 6.78
C GLY A 129 -18.31 -19.26 5.87
N LEU A 130 -17.06 -19.70 5.83
CA LEU A 130 -15.98 -19.07 5.08
C LEU A 130 -16.04 -19.44 3.59
N GLY A 131 -16.02 -18.43 2.72
CA GLY A 131 -15.98 -18.61 1.28
C GLY A 131 -14.61 -19.07 0.76
N ASN A 132 -14.45 -19.11 -0.56
CA ASN A 132 -13.24 -19.51 -1.27
C ASN A 132 -12.39 -18.33 -1.87
N SER A 133 -12.37 -17.13 -1.25
CA SER A 133 -11.35 -16.08 -1.48
C SER A 133 -9.90 -16.35 -0.99
N ALA A 134 -8.92 -16.75 -1.81
CA ALA A 134 -7.56 -17.07 -1.35
C ALA A 134 -6.47 -16.00 -1.59
N CYS A 135 -5.27 -16.24 -1.06
CA CYS A 135 -4.03 -15.58 -1.49
C CYS A 135 -3.35 -16.42 -2.57
N VAL A 136 -2.93 -15.80 -3.68
CA VAL A 136 -2.25 -16.52 -4.78
C VAL A 136 -0.96 -17.21 -4.30
N ASP A 137 -0.22 -16.57 -3.39
CA ASP A 137 1.07 -17.09 -2.91
C ASP A 137 0.90 -18.29 -1.99
N ALA A 138 -0.14 -18.26 -1.15
CA ALA A 138 -0.53 -19.37 -0.30
C ALA A 138 -0.91 -20.61 -1.12
N GLU A 139 -1.64 -20.41 -2.22
CA GLU A 139 -2.02 -21.49 -3.14
C GLU A 139 -0.82 -22.02 -3.94
N LEU A 140 0.08 -21.14 -4.38
CA LEU A 140 1.35 -21.56 -5.00
C LEU A 140 2.22 -22.37 -4.04
N ALA A 141 2.20 -22.07 -2.73
CA ALA A 141 2.96 -22.82 -1.72
C ALA A 141 2.52 -24.30 -1.62
N LEU A 142 1.27 -24.59 -2.01
CA LEU A 142 0.66 -25.92 -2.02
C LEU A 142 0.74 -26.62 -3.38
N ALA A 143 1.43 -26.05 -4.38
CA ALA A 143 1.41 -26.56 -5.76
C ALA A 143 1.89 -28.02 -5.92
N LEU A 144 2.68 -28.54 -4.98
CA LEU A 144 3.17 -29.93 -5.00
C LEU A 144 2.25 -30.91 -4.28
N GLN A 145 1.22 -30.43 -3.60
CA GLN A 145 0.30 -31.28 -2.86
C GLN A 145 -0.81 -31.83 -3.77
N PRO A 146 -1.42 -32.96 -3.40
CA PRO A 146 -2.66 -33.40 -4.02
C PRO A 146 -3.73 -32.31 -3.96
N LEU A 147 -4.69 -32.35 -4.89
CA LEU A 147 -5.85 -31.44 -4.88
C LEU A 147 -6.46 -31.35 -3.48
N HIS A 148 -6.45 -30.16 -2.90
CA HIS A 148 -7.00 -29.87 -1.58
C HIS A 148 -8.36 -29.17 -1.69
N GLU A 149 -9.11 -29.14 -0.59
CA GLU A 149 -10.41 -28.46 -0.55
C GLU A 149 -10.22 -26.94 -0.42
N ILE A 150 -10.64 -26.19 -1.45
CA ILE A 150 -10.50 -24.72 -1.51
C ILE A 150 -11.46 -23.93 -0.60
N GLU A 151 -12.24 -24.61 0.24
CA GLU A 151 -13.22 -23.99 1.15
C GLU A 151 -12.83 -24.16 2.63
N ALA A 152 -11.62 -24.65 2.90
CA ALA A 152 -11.12 -24.88 4.25
C ALA A 152 -9.68 -24.40 4.38
N TRP A 153 -9.25 -24.16 5.62
CA TRP A 153 -7.83 -23.97 5.89
C TRP A 153 -7.05 -25.26 5.63
N VAL A 154 -5.77 -25.12 5.30
CA VAL A 154 -4.83 -26.24 5.16
C VAL A 154 -3.78 -26.12 6.25
N ASP A 155 -3.78 -27.10 7.15
CA ASP A 155 -2.80 -27.18 8.24
C ASP A 155 -1.38 -27.22 7.70
N ASN A 156 -0.47 -26.51 8.37
CA ASN A 156 0.92 -26.50 7.99
C ASN A 156 1.75 -27.52 8.80
N PRO A 157 2.23 -28.62 8.21
CA PRO A 157 3.05 -29.63 8.90
C PRO A 157 4.46 -29.12 9.24
N LEU A 158 4.91 -28.00 8.64
CA LEU A 158 6.17 -27.33 8.95
C LEU A 158 6.07 -26.42 10.18
N PHE A 159 4.86 -26.12 10.66
CA PHE A 159 4.68 -25.27 11.83
C PHE A 159 5.50 -25.77 13.03
N ARG A 160 6.28 -24.88 13.64
CA ARG A 160 7.20 -25.14 14.77
C ARG A 160 8.34 -26.12 14.49
N LYS A 161 8.50 -26.64 13.27
CA LYS A 161 9.69 -27.42 12.95
C LYS A 161 10.94 -26.55 13.07
N ASP A 162 12.08 -27.17 13.36
CA ASP A 162 13.39 -26.52 13.41
C ASP A 162 14.31 -27.39 12.53
N LYS A 163 14.06 -27.29 11.22
CA LYS A 163 14.80 -28.03 10.19
C LYS A 163 14.83 -27.22 8.90
N ARG A 164 15.80 -27.52 8.04
CA ARG A 164 15.81 -27.03 6.67
C ARG A 164 14.64 -27.64 5.91
N VAL A 165 13.98 -26.82 5.08
CA VAL A 165 12.88 -27.27 4.23
C VAL A 165 13.46 -27.82 2.93
N THR A 166 12.91 -28.93 2.47
CA THR A 166 13.37 -29.66 1.28
C THR A 166 12.20 -29.99 0.38
N ARG A 167 12.48 -30.42 -0.85
CA ARG A 167 11.45 -30.91 -1.77
C ARG A 167 10.61 -32.07 -1.20
N ASP A 168 11.20 -32.91 -0.35
CA ASP A 168 10.52 -34.03 0.30
C ASP A 168 9.37 -33.59 1.23
N ASP A 169 9.41 -32.34 1.69
CA ASP A 169 8.31 -31.78 2.48
C ASP A 169 7.05 -31.56 1.61
N GLN A 170 7.18 -31.52 0.28
CA GLN A 170 6.11 -31.18 -0.67
C GLN A 170 5.52 -29.78 -0.43
N PHE A 171 6.34 -28.84 0.02
CA PHE A 171 6.00 -27.42 0.17
C PHE A 171 6.95 -26.53 -0.63
N LEU A 172 6.39 -25.48 -1.21
CA LEU A 172 7.15 -24.41 -1.84
C LEU A 172 7.20 -23.19 -0.91
N LEU A 173 8.37 -22.57 -0.82
CA LEU A 173 8.63 -21.38 -0.04
C LEU A 173 8.38 -20.13 -0.91
N VAL A 174 7.17 -19.59 -0.80
CA VAL A 174 6.72 -18.46 -1.63
C VAL A 174 6.85 -17.15 -0.86
N SER A 175 7.60 -16.21 -1.43
CA SER A 175 7.65 -14.82 -0.96
C SER A 175 7.82 -13.90 -2.17
N ARG A 176 6.98 -12.87 -2.26
CA ARG A 176 6.91 -12.02 -3.45
C ARG A 176 7.75 -10.74 -3.35
N LEU A 177 8.17 -10.26 -4.51
CA LEU A 177 8.79 -8.94 -4.71
C LEU A 177 7.77 -7.99 -5.34
N ASP A 178 6.97 -7.35 -4.50
CA ASP A 178 5.87 -6.47 -4.89
C ASP A 178 5.75 -5.34 -3.85
N GLY A 179 5.02 -4.28 -4.17
CA GLY A 179 4.92 -3.09 -3.32
C GLY A 179 4.24 -1.92 -4.03
N PRO A 180 4.18 -0.73 -3.42
CA PRO A 180 3.44 0.40 -3.99
C PRO A 180 3.91 0.85 -5.36
N THR A 181 5.18 0.63 -5.67
CA THR A 181 5.79 0.97 -6.95
C THR A 181 6.75 -0.14 -7.37
N PRO A 182 7.00 -0.34 -8.67
CA PRO A 182 8.00 -1.29 -9.14
C PRO A 182 9.41 -1.02 -8.58
N VAL A 183 9.75 0.25 -8.36
CA VAL A 183 11.05 0.65 -7.79
C VAL A 183 11.19 0.20 -6.35
N VAL A 184 10.13 0.39 -5.54
CA VAL A 184 10.14 -0.06 -4.14
C VAL A 184 10.15 -1.59 -4.06
N ALA A 185 9.41 -2.27 -4.95
CA ALA A 185 9.41 -3.73 -5.05
C ALA A 185 10.80 -4.27 -5.42
N ARG A 186 11.46 -3.67 -6.41
CA ARG A 186 12.85 -3.99 -6.78
C ARG A 186 13.81 -3.80 -5.59
N ALA A 187 13.63 -2.72 -4.84
CA ALA A 187 14.48 -2.41 -3.69
C ALA A 187 14.37 -3.41 -2.54
N LEU A 188 13.41 -4.35 -2.53
CA LEU A 188 13.34 -5.40 -1.50
C LEU A 188 14.57 -6.31 -1.53
N VAL A 189 15.00 -6.76 -2.72
CA VAL A 189 16.21 -7.59 -2.86
C VAL A 189 17.48 -6.78 -2.61
N ASP A 190 17.53 -5.52 -3.04
CA ASP A 190 18.67 -4.64 -2.76
C ASP A 190 18.91 -4.50 -1.25
N LYS A 191 17.83 -4.29 -0.48
CA LYS A 191 17.91 -4.20 0.99
C LYS A 191 18.29 -5.52 1.66
N ALA A 192 17.82 -6.66 1.13
CA ALA A 192 18.20 -7.97 1.64
C ALA A 192 19.70 -8.25 1.45
N VAL A 193 20.21 -8.03 0.24
CA VAL A 193 21.64 -8.21 -0.07
C VAL A 193 22.49 -7.19 0.69
N TYR A 194 22.00 -5.96 0.87
CA TYR A 194 22.66 -4.96 1.72
C TYR A 194 22.86 -5.48 3.15
N ALA A 195 21.79 -5.94 3.79
CA ALA A 195 21.85 -6.39 5.17
C ALA A 195 22.70 -7.66 5.33
N GLU A 196 22.69 -8.54 4.32
CA GLU A 196 23.62 -9.66 4.26
C GLU A 196 25.09 -9.23 4.12
N THR A 197 25.35 -8.12 3.42
CA THR A 197 26.71 -7.59 3.17
C THR A 197 27.28 -6.83 4.36
N TYR A 198 26.45 -6.05 5.05
CA TYR A 198 26.89 -5.09 6.08
C TYR A 198 26.38 -5.40 7.49
N GLY A 199 25.50 -6.40 7.62
CA GLY A 199 24.87 -6.78 8.87
C GLY A 199 23.66 -5.88 9.18
N PRO A 200 22.50 -6.48 9.51
CA PRO A 200 21.34 -5.71 9.93
C PRO A 200 21.59 -5.06 11.30
N LYS A 201 21.07 -3.86 11.50
CA LYS A 201 21.22 -3.07 12.73
C LYS A 201 19.90 -2.43 13.12
N GLY A 202 19.63 -2.36 14.42
CA GLY A 202 18.47 -1.65 14.94
C GLY A 202 17.96 -2.23 16.25
N ILE A 203 16.81 -1.71 16.66
CA ILE A 203 16.08 -2.05 17.87
C ILE A 203 14.85 -2.87 17.48
N ALA A 204 14.50 -3.87 18.28
CA ALA A 204 13.24 -4.58 18.14
C ALA A 204 12.12 -3.84 18.89
N TRP A 205 10.99 -3.64 18.22
CA TRP A 205 9.83 -2.95 18.77
C TRP A 205 8.64 -3.91 18.82
N LEU A 206 8.08 -4.05 20.02
CA LEU A 206 6.89 -4.86 20.28
C LEU A 206 5.77 -3.96 20.82
N ASP A 207 4.58 -4.09 20.24
CA ASP A 207 3.38 -3.33 20.59
C ASP A 207 2.31 -4.33 21.08
N THR A 208 2.05 -4.39 22.39
CA THR A 208 1.06 -5.29 23.04
C THR A 208 0.11 -4.51 23.95
N ARG A 209 -1.09 -5.02 24.25
CA ARG A 209 -2.18 -4.24 24.90
C ARG A 209 -2.39 -4.51 26.39
N GLY A 210 -1.50 -5.26 27.03
CA GLY A 210 -1.73 -5.68 28.42
C GLY A 210 -2.85 -6.72 28.55
N PHE A 211 -3.31 -7.36 27.47
CA PHE A 211 -4.37 -8.35 27.55
C PHE A 211 -3.86 -9.68 28.13
N THR A 212 -4.74 -10.34 28.86
CA THR A 212 -4.55 -11.66 29.47
C THR A 212 -5.31 -12.74 28.71
N GLU A 213 -5.00 -14.02 28.98
CA GLU A 213 -5.54 -15.18 28.24
C GLU A 213 -7.07 -15.31 28.31
N ASP A 214 -7.72 -14.73 29.32
CA ASP A 214 -9.17 -14.63 29.46
C ASP A 214 -9.82 -13.64 28.48
N GLY A 215 -9.04 -12.82 27.77
CA GLY A 215 -9.45 -11.90 26.72
C GLY A 215 -9.83 -12.55 25.38
N GLY A 216 -10.08 -13.86 25.36
CA GLY A 216 -10.44 -14.61 24.16
C GLY A 216 -9.31 -14.69 23.13
N SER A 217 -9.65 -14.68 21.83
CA SER A 217 -8.66 -14.81 20.75
C SER A 217 -7.67 -13.65 20.72
N TYR A 218 -8.11 -12.42 20.99
CA TYR A 218 -7.23 -11.26 21.09
C TYR A 218 -6.31 -11.35 22.30
N GLY A 219 -6.82 -11.73 23.48
CA GLY A 219 -5.99 -11.96 24.67
C GLY A 219 -4.91 -13.03 24.44
N SER A 220 -5.30 -14.17 23.86
CA SER A 220 -4.35 -15.24 23.50
C SER A 220 -3.28 -14.78 22.51
N THR A 221 -3.66 -13.95 21.53
CA THR A 221 -2.73 -13.38 20.55
C THR A 221 -1.75 -12.43 21.24
N ASP A 222 -2.25 -11.52 22.07
CA ASP A 222 -1.43 -10.57 22.84
C ASP A 222 -0.40 -11.27 23.74
N CYS A 223 -0.81 -12.36 24.41
CA CYS A 223 0.10 -13.20 25.18
C CYS A 223 1.15 -13.88 24.30
N GLU A 224 0.79 -14.39 23.12
CA GLU A 224 1.74 -14.98 22.17
C GLU A 224 2.74 -13.95 21.62
N MET A 225 2.32 -12.70 21.37
CA MET A 225 3.22 -11.65 20.88
C MET A 225 4.38 -11.40 21.86
N ARG A 226 4.14 -11.47 23.17
CA ARG A 226 5.18 -11.31 24.22
C ARG A 226 6.24 -12.40 24.21
N LEU A 227 5.99 -13.54 23.56
CA LEU A 227 7.00 -14.59 23.39
C LEU A 227 8.16 -14.17 22.49
N CYS A 228 8.09 -13.00 21.83
CA CYS A 228 9.22 -12.42 21.12
C CYS A 228 10.33 -11.93 22.07
N LEU A 229 9.97 -11.45 23.27
CA LEU A 229 10.93 -10.90 24.25
C LEU A 229 12.02 -11.90 24.67
N PRO A 230 11.70 -13.13 25.14
CA PRO A 230 12.74 -14.09 25.51
C PRO A 230 13.62 -14.51 24.33
N VAL A 231 13.08 -14.53 23.10
CA VAL A 231 13.88 -14.78 21.90
C VAL A 231 14.89 -13.65 21.71
N TRP A 232 14.46 -12.40 21.76
CA TRP A 232 15.36 -11.26 21.61
C TRP A 232 16.41 -11.17 22.72
N ASP A 233 16.07 -11.51 23.96
CA ASP A 233 17.01 -11.61 25.06
C ASP A 233 18.10 -12.69 24.82
N GLU A 234 17.71 -13.87 24.34
CA GLU A 234 18.62 -14.97 24.03
C GLU A 234 19.69 -14.55 23.00
N TYR A 235 19.26 -13.85 21.94
CA TYR A 235 20.15 -13.38 20.87
C TYR A 235 20.74 -11.99 21.12
N LYS A 236 20.49 -11.39 22.29
CA LYS A 236 20.99 -10.07 22.70
C LYS A 236 20.60 -8.95 21.73
N ILE A 237 19.37 -8.99 21.24
CA ILE A 237 18.78 -7.92 20.43
C ILE A 237 18.26 -6.85 21.37
N GLU A 238 18.71 -5.61 21.21
CA GLU A 238 18.15 -4.47 21.94
C GLU A 238 16.67 -4.33 21.56
N HIS A 239 15.79 -4.22 22.56
CA HIS A 239 14.35 -4.20 22.33
C HIS A 239 13.61 -3.22 23.25
N LYS A 240 12.40 -2.86 22.82
CA LYS A 240 11.42 -2.04 23.54
C LYS A 240 10.04 -2.67 23.44
N ASP A 241 9.38 -2.78 24.58
CA ASP A 241 8.03 -3.29 24.73
C ASP A 241 7.07 -2.17 25.14
N GLU A 242 6.13 -1.83 24.25
CA GLU A 242 5.03 -0.94 24.56
C GLU A 242 3.80 -1.77 24.94
N ASP A 243 3.71 -2.13 26.22
CA ASP A 243 2.59 -2.90 26.79
C ASP A 243 1.51 -1.98 27.38
N THR A 244 0.93 -1.13 26.53
CA THR A 244 -0.10 -0.16 26.91
C THR A 244 -1.38 -0.33 26.08
N PRO A 245 -2.56 0.11 26.56
CA PRO A 245 -3.77 0.09 25.75
C PRO A 245 -3.66 0.91 24.45
N GLU A 246 -2.82 1.95 24.42
CA GLU A 246 -2.64 2.88 23.32
C GLU A 246 -1.72 2.34 22.21
N LEU A 247 -2.11 2.51 20.95
CA LEU A 247 -1.29 2.13 19.78
C LEU A 247 -0.01 2.95 19.69
N ILE A 248 1.11 2.27 19.49
CA ILE A 248 2.36 2.94 19.13
C ILE A 248 2.19 3.65 17.78
N ASP A 249 2.60 4.92 17.73
CA ASP A 249 2.81 5.58 16.45
C ASP A 249 4.07 5.00 15.83
N ILE A 250 3.91 4.19 14.79
CA ILE A 250 5.02 3.48 14.14
C ILE A 250 6.13 4.43 13.66
N SER A 251 5.80 5.70 13.35
CA SER A 251 6.81 6.68 12.95
C SER A 251 7.77 7.07 14.07
N THR A 252 7.47 6.70 15.32
CA THR A 252 8.35 6.87 16.48
C THR A 252 9.29 5.70 16.72
N CYS A 253 9.08 4.56 16.03
CA CYS A 253 9.92 3.36 16.07
C CYS A 253 11.25 3.55 15.32
N SER A 254 12.02 4.56 15.72
CA SER A 254 13.30 4.90 15.08
C SER A 254 14.26 3.71 15.14
N ASN A 255 15.07 3.56 14.07
CA ASN A 255 16.10 2.53 13.99
C ASN A 255 15.55 1.09 14.15
N ALA A 256 14.31 0.83 13.71
CA ALA A 256 13.68 -0.48 13.86
C ALA A 256 14.40 -1.56 13.03
N LEU A 257 14.82 -2.64 13.71
CA LEU A 257 15.27 -3.91 13.12
C LEU A 257 14.13 -4.92 13.09
N PHE A 258 13.44 -5.08 14.21
CA PHE A 258 12.22 -5.88 14.29
C PHE A 258 11.04 -5.00 14.66
N TYR A 259 9.88 -5.28 14.07
CA TYR A 259 8.64 -4.58 14.38
C TYR A 259 7.47 -5.56 14.42
N TRP A 260 6.74 -5.57 15.54
CA TRP A 260 5.51 -6.34 15.66
C TRP A 260 4.41 -5.50 16.30
N GLY A 261 3.50 -5.00 15.44
CA GLY A 261 2.47 -4.02 15.77
C GLY A 261 1.10 -4.62 16.14
N TRP A 262 0.31 -3.88 16.95
CA TRP A 262 -1.01 -4.32 17.41
C TRP A 262 -2.19 -3.82 16.57
N TYR A 263 -3.27 -4.61 16.55
CA TYR A 263 -4.51 -4.43 15.79
C TYR A 263 -5.04 -3.01 15.60
N THR A 264 -4.91 -2.49 14.37
CA THR A 264 -5.64 -1.31 13.88
C THR A 264 -5.89 -1.32 12.36
N GLY A 265 -6.96 -0.64 11.93
CA GLY A 265 -7.52 -0.75 10.59
C GLY A 265 -6.66 -0.19 9.46
N GLN A 266 -6.13 1.02 9.63
CA GLN A 266 -5.30 1.70 8.64
C GLN A 266 -3.95 2.05 9.24
N TYR A 267 -2.94 2.15 8.38
CA TYR A 267 -1.63 2.69 8.73
C TYR A 267 -1.74 3.99 9.53
N ASN A 268 -1.05 4.06 10.67
CA ASN A 268 -1.20 5.13 11.66
C ASN A 268 0.02 6.08 11.74
N GLY A 269 1.00 5.97 10.84
CA GLY A 269 2.22 6.76 10.92
C GLY A 269 1.94 8.26 10.77
N THR A 270 2.28 9.05 11.79
CA THR A 270 1.97 10.50 11.80
C THR A 270 3.07 11.35 11.16
N LYS A 271 4.27 10.79 10.98
CA LYS A 271 5.45 11.47 10.43
C LYS A 271 6.17 10.58 9.43
N ALA A 272 6.95 11.20 8.54
CA ALA A 272 7.85 10.48 7.65
C ALA A 272 8.94 9.77 8.46
N PHE A 273 9.10 8.47 8.23
CA PHE A 273 10.18 7.66 8.79
C PHE A 273 10.67 6.63 7.77
N THR A 274 11.76 5.94 8.06
CA THR A 274 12.27 4.87 7.20
C THR A 274 12.87 3.77 8.06
N PHE A 275 12.61 2.51 7.70
CA PHE A 275 13.25 1.35 8.29
C PHE A 275 14.70 1.24 7.84
N ASN A 276 15.54 0.67 8.69
CA ASN A 276 16.90 0.32 8.27
C ASN A 276 16.85 -0.84 7.26
N PRO A 277 17.76 -0.85 6.28
CA PRO A 277 18.00 -2.04 5.47
C PRO A 277 18.26 -3.26 6.37
N GLY A 278 17.51 -4.33 6.09
CA GLY A 278 17.49 -5.57 6.85
C GLY A 278 16.34 -5.70 7.86
N ALA A 279 15.53 -4.65 8.06
CA ALA A 279 14.41 -4.70 8.98
C ALA A 279 13.34 -5.72 8.56
N ILE A 280 12.81 -6.43 9.55
CA ILE A 280 11.74 -7.41 9.41
C ILE A 280 10.60 -7.00 10.33
N GLY A 281 9.37 -7.03 9.85
CA GLY A 281 8.26 -6.77 10.74
C GLY A 281 6.91 -6.85 10.07
N ALA A 282 5.87 -6.78 10.86
CA ALA A 282 4.51 -6.80 10.39
C ALA A 282 3.60 -6.08 11.39
N HIS A 283 2.37 -5.85 10.96
CA HIS A 283 1.35 -5.24 11.79
C HIS A 283 0.15 -6.17 11.80
N LEU A 284 -0.28 -6.59 12.98
CA LEU A 284 -1.43 -7.47 13.13
C LEU A 284 -2.68 -6.72 12.67
N HIS A 285 -3.27 -7.09 11.53
CA HIS A 285 -4.57 -6.58 11.10
C HIS A 285 -5.14 -7.48 10.00
N SER A 286 -6.40 -7.89 10.11
CA SER A 286 -7.02 -8.88 9.22
C SER A 286 -7.02 -8.51 7.73
N PHE A 287 -6.92 -7.22 7.39
CA PHE A 287 -6.91 -6.74 6.01
C PHE A 287 -5.59 -6.05 5.62
N SER A 288 -4.55 -6.25 6.43
CA SER A 288 -3.21 -5.62 6.33
C SER A 288 -2.56 -5.66 4.94
N ALA A 289 -2.93 -6.63 4.09
CA ALA A 289 -2.41 -6.79 2.74
C ALA A 289 -3.52 -6.92 1.68
N THR A 290 -4.72 -6.38 1.93
CA THR A 290 -5.81 -6.37 0.92
C THR A 290 -5.35 -5.77 -0.41
N THR A 291 -4.45 -4.78 -0.31
CA THR A 291 -3.58 -4.33 -1.38
C THR A 291 -2.18 -4.14 -0.79
N ILE A 292 -1.16 -4.37 -1.60
CA ILE A 292 0.24 -4.05 -1.27
C ILE A 292 0.79 -2.96 -2.19
N ARG A 293 -0.01 -2.52 -3.18
CA ARG A 293 0.34 -1.52 -4.18
C ARG A 293 -0.11 -0.10 -3.81
N SER A 294 -0.20 0.19 -2.51
CA SER A 294 -0.55 1.51 -1.98
C SER A 294 0.41 1.92 -0.87
N GLU A 295 0.91 3.16 -0.91
CA GLU A 295 1.78 3.71 0.14
C GLU A 295 0.98 4.14 1.39
N LYS A 296 -0.35 4.18 1.30
CA LYS A 296 -1.22 4.79 2.32
C LYS A 296 -2.32 3.86 2.83
N ALA A 297 -2.68 2.83 2.08
CA ALA A 297 -3.75 1.91 2.45
C ALA A 297 -3.22 0.67 3.18
N GLN A 298 -3.95 0.24 4.21
CA GLN A 298 -3.64 -0.96 5.00
C GLN A 298 -2.25 -0.88 5.65
N TRP A 299 -1.44 -1.94 5.63
CA TRP A 299 -0.19 -1.99 6.38
C TRP A 299 1.02 -2.44 5.55
N VAL A 300 0.89 -3.51 4.76
CA VAL A 300 2.04 -4.07 4.02
C VAL A 300 2.61 -3.07 3.02
N GLY A 301 1.75 -2.42 2.21
CA GLY A 301 2.18 -1.40 1.26
C GLY A 301 2.92 -0.22 1.91
N PRO A 302 2.36 0.43 2.95
CA PRO A 302 3.05 1.46 3.73
C PRO A 302 4.39 1.00 4.35
N LEU A 303 4.46 -0.18 4.97
CA LEU A 303 5.72 -0.69 5.55
C LEU A 303 6.81 -0.84 4.47
N VAL A 304 6.43 -1.35 3.30
CA VAL A 304 7.31 -1.50 2.14
C VAL A 304 7.74 -0.13 1.59
N ALA A 305 6.82 0.84 1.49
CA ALA A 305 7.13 2.23 1.11
C ALA A 305 8.14 2.88 2.07
N HIS A 306 8.00 2.61 3.36
CA HIS A 306 8.92 3.09 4.40
C HIS A 306 10.20 2.25 4.51
N GLY A 307 10.46 1.35 3.57
CA GLY A 307 11.77 0.71 3.43
C GLY A 307 11.98 -0.56 4.23
N ILE A 308 10.92 -1.19 4.77
CA ILE A 308 11.07 -2.51 5.41
C ILE A 308 11.62 -3.54 4.40
N THR A 309 12.47 -4.46 4.85
CA THR A 309 13.13 -5.44 3.96
C THR A 309 12.28 -6.69 3.76
N CYS A 310 11.67 -7.17 4.85
CA CYS A 310 10.73 -8.28 4.82
C CYS A 310 9.50 -7.94 5.67
N THR A 311 8.32 -8.24 5.16
CA THR A 311 7.06 -8.09 5.89
C THR A 311 6.05 -9.12 5.45
N LEU A 312 4.97 -9.25 6.21
CA LEU A 312 3.87 -10.14 5.90
C LEU A 312 2.54 -9.50 6.29
N GLY A 313 1.46 -10.01 5.70
CA GLY A 313 0.11 -9.59 6.03
C GLY A 313 -0.91 -10.54 5.43
N THR A 314 -2.17 -10.13 5.45
CA THR A 314 -3.30 -10.97 5.00
C THR A 314 -4.18 -10.24 4.01
N VAL A 315 -4.49 -10.92 2.91
CA VAL A 315 -5.16 -10.32 1.75
C VAL A 315 -6.70 -10.29 1.88
N TYR A 316 -7.23 -11.12 2.79
CA TYR A 316 -8.57 -11.04 3.35
C TYR A 316 -8.53 -11.57 4.80
N GLU A 317 -9.68 -11.64 5.47
CA GLU A 317 -9.82 -12.01 6.88
C GLU A 317 -9.21 -13.41 7.21
N PRO A 318 -8.16 -13.46 8.06
CA PRO A 318 -7.50 -14.70 8.46
C PRO A 318 -7.92 -15.22 9.85
N PHE A 319 -8.67 -14.41 10.62
CA PHE A 319 -8.69 -14.46 12.09
C PHE A 319 -7.29 -14.30 12.71
N THR A 320 -7.21 -14.01 14.01
CA THR A 320 -5.89 -13.81 14.64
C THR A 320 -5.00 -15.06 14.58
N VAL A 321 -5.59 -16.26 14.54
CA VAL A 321 -4.85 -17.53 14.42
C VAL A 321 -4.25 -17.77 13.03
N GLY A 322 -4.74 -17.10 11.98
CA GLY A 322 -4.19 -17.20 10.63
C GLY A 322 -2.92 -16.37 10.43
N PHE A 323 -2.55 -15.53 11.41
CA PHE A 323 -1.26 -14.84 11.39
C PHE A 323 -0.11 -15.78 11.78
N PRO A 324 1.05 -15.66 11.11
CA PRO A 324 2.26 -16.38 11.51
C PRO A 324 2.71 -16.02 12.93
N ALA A 325 3.21 -17.02 13.65
CA ALA A 325 3.75 -16.85 15.00
C ALA A 325 5.11 -16.14 14.93
N MET A 326 5.11 -14.81 15.13
CA MET A 326 6.29 -13.97 14.91
C MET A 326 7.47 -14.29 15.83
N ASN A 327 7.22 -14.78 17.04
CA ASN A 327 8.27 -15.28 17.94
C ASN A 327 9.06 -16.45 17.31
N ILE A 328 8.38 -17.36 16.60
CA ILE A 328 9.02 -18.46 15.86
C ILE A 328 9.78 -17.89 14.67
N LEU A 329 9.15 -16.98 13.91
CA LEU A 329 9.78 -16.37 12.74
C LEU A 329 11.12 -15.72 13.12
N TYR A 330 11.12 -14.88 14.16
CA TYR A 330 12.33 -14.19 14.61
C TYR A 330 13.40 -15.17 15.10
N ASP A 331 13.03 -16.19 15.88
CA ASP A 331 13.98 -17.23 16.31
C ASP A 331 14.61 -17.95 15.11
N ARG A 332 13.81 -18.38 14.13
CA ARG A 332 14.35 -19.07 12.95
C ARG A 332 15.26 -18.17 12.12
N MET A 333 14.89 -16.91 11.92
CA MET A 333 15.78 -15.95 11.24
C MET A 333 17.11 -15.79 12.00
N LEU A 334 17.07 -15.62 13.32
CA LEU A 334 18.27 -15.45 14.16
C LEU A 334 19.16 -16.70 14.24
N LYS A 335 18.59 -17.89 14.05
CA LYS A 335 19.33 -19.17 13.84
C LYS A 335 19.99 -19.28 12.46
N GLY A 336 19.71 -18.35 11.55
CA GLY A 336 20.27 -18.32 10.21
C GLY A 336 19.46 -19.11 9.17
N TYR A 337 18.18 -19.37 9.43
CA TYR A 337 17.24 -19.77 8.38
C TYR A 337 16.94 -18.61 7.44
N THR A 338 16.52 -18.94 6.22
CA THR A 338 16.07 -17.94 5.25
C THR A 338 14.69 -17.39 5.61
N TRP A 339 14.34 -16.22 5.08
CA TRP A 339 13.00 -15.62 5.21
C TRP A 339 11.88 -16.60 4.79
N GLY A 340 12.07 -17.31 3.68
CA GLY A 340 11.09 -18.29 3.21
C GLY A 340 10.92 -19.46 4.19
N GLU A 341 12.02 -20.03 4.68
CA GLU A 341 11.98 -21.13 5.65
C GLU A 341 11.39 -20.70 7.00
N ALA A 342 11.79 -19.53 7.50
CA ALA A 342 11.29 -18.98 8.75
C ALA A 342 9.78 -18.69 8.69
N GLY A 343 9.30 -18.12 7.57
CA GLY A 343 7.88 -17.92 7.31
C GLY A 343 7.10 -19.23 7.31
N ALA A 344 7.58 -20.24 6.56
CA ALA A 344 6.96 -21.55 6.52
C ALA A 344 6.93 -22.25 7.90
N MET A 345 7.96 -22.09 8.74
CA MET A 345 7.95 -22.68 10.09
C MET A 345 7.09 -21.90 11.10
N ALA A 346 6.83 -20.62 10.84
CA ALA A 346 6.01 -19.74 11.68
C ALA A 346 4.52 -19.78 11.34
N ALA A 347 4.15 -20.10 10.09
CA ALA A 347 2.76 -20.21 9.67
C ALA A 347 2.07 -21.41 10.30
N ARG A 348 0.95 -21.20 11.00
CA ARG A 348 0.08 -22.29 11.49
C ARG A 348 -0.69 -22.96 10.35
N ILE A 349 -1.06 -22.12 9.39
CA ILE A 349 -1.95 -22.40 8.30
C ILE A 349 -1.22 -21.97 7.03
N ASN A 350 -1.11 -22.84 6.03
CA ASN A 350 -0.38 -22.52 4.79
C ASN A 350 -1.31 -21.90 3.74
N SER A 351 -2.53 -22.43 3.64
CA SER A 351 -3.66 -21.75 3.01
C SER A 351 -4.69 -21.48 4.09
N TRP A 352 -4.96 -20.22 4.45
CA TRP A 352 -5.52 -19.27 3.51
C TRP A 352 -5.23 -17.80 3.95
N MET A 353 -5.13 -16.85 3.00
CA MET A 353 -4.92 -15.39 3.16
C MET A 353 -3.51 -14.81 3.35
N CYS A 354 -2.54 -15.51 3.93
CA CYS A 354 -1.25 -14.87 4.26
C CYS A 354 -0.38 -14.64 3.01
N VAL A 355 0.27 -13.47 2.94
CA VAL A 355 1.26 -13.13 1.92
C VAL A 355 2.56 -12.69 2.60
N TYR A 356 3.68 -13.19 2.07
CA TYR A 356 5.03 -12.80 2.48
C TYR A 356 5.64 -11.89 1.40
N VAL A 357 6.17 -10.75 1.81
CA VAL A 357 6.80 -9.76 0.93
C VAL A 357 8.25 -9.59 1.33
N GLY A 358 9.15 -9.76 0.36
CA GLY A 358 10.59 -9.73 0.57
C GLY A 358 11.29 -10.88 -0.15
N ASP A 359 12.61 -10.86 -0.12
CA ASP A 359 13.44 -11.89 -0.74
C ASP A 359 13.40 -13.20 0.06
N PRO A 360 12.91 -14.32 -0.50
CA PRO A 360 12.84 -15.57 0.25
C PRO A 360 14.20 -16.13 0.65
N LEU A 361 15.28 -15.75 -0.04
CA LEU A 361 16.65 -16.15 0.30
C LEU A 361 17.32 -15.25 1.34
N TYR A 362 16.62 -14.22 1.84
CA TYR A 362 17.19 -13.31 2.83
C TYR A 362 17.57 -14.08 4.10
N ALA A 363 18.87 -14.08 4.43
CA ALA A 363 19.40 -14.85 5.57
C ALA A 363 20.64 -14.17 6.18
N PRO A 364 20.49 -12.98 6.80
CA PRO A 364 21.64 -12.18 7.23
C PRO A 364 22.37 -12.76 8.44
N TRP A 365 21.74 -13.69 9.18
CA TRP A 365 22.32 -14.37 10.35
C TRP A 365 22.82 -15.78 10.05
N SER A 366 22.93 -16.18 8.78
CA SER A 366 23.53 -17.48 8.43
C SER A 366 24.95 -17.62 8.97
N LYS A 367 25.37 -18.87 9.18
CA LYS A 367 26.69 -19.21 9.70
C LYS A 367 27.79 -18.59 8.82
N GLY A 368 28.76 -17.94 9.46
CA GLY A 368 29.89 -17.30 8.77
C GLY A 368 29.65 -15.87 8.27
N MET A 369 28.44 -15.30 8.45
CA MET A 369 28.13 -13.96 7.95
C MET A 369 28.71 -12.81 8.79
N LYS A 370 28.79 -12.99 10.11
CA LYS A 370 29.08 -11.92 11.07
C LYS A 370 30.41 -11.21 10.82
N GLU A 371 31.50 -11.96 10.67
CA GLU A 371 32.85 -11.40 10.53
C GLU A 371 33.03 -10.66 9.19
N PRO A 372 32.62 -11.20 8.02
CA PRO A 372 32.56 -10.45 6.77
C PRO A 372 31.70 -9.18 6.86
N GLN A 373 30.53 -9.24 7.50
CA GLN A 373 29.66 -8.09 7.68
C GLN A 373 30.33 -6.97 8.47
N GLU A 374 30.94 -7.30 9.61
CA GLU A 374 31.68 -6.34 10.44
C GLU A 374 32.86 -5.72 9.69
N LYS A 375 33.63 -6.53 8.94
CA LYS A 375 34.73 -6.07 8.08
C LYS A 375 34.22 -5.12 6.99
N ASN A 376 33.19 -5.50 6.24
CA ASN A 376 32.61 -4.68 5.18
C ASN A 376 32.04 -3.37 5.72
N PHE A 377 31.34 -3.42 6.84
CA PHE A 377 30.80 -2.24 7.50
C PHE A 377 31.90 -1.28 7.96
N ALA A 378 32.97 -1.80 8.57
CA ALA A 378 34.12 -1.00 8.99
C ALA A 378 34.83 -0.36 7.79
N LEU A 379 35.03 -1.11 6.70
CA LEU A 379 35.63 -0.60 5.46
C LEU A 379 34.76 0.50 4.84
N ALA A 380 33.45 0.29 4.75
CA ALA A 380 32.54 1.27 4.17
C ALA A 380 32.46 2.54 5.03
N THR A 381 32.48 2.41 6.36
CA THR A 381 32.53 3.54 7.28
C THR A 381 33.84 4.33 7.13
N GLN A 382 34.98 3.63 7.02
CA GLN A 382 36.28 4.29 6.76
C GLN A 382 36.29 4.99 5.40
N ALA A 383 35.66 4.41 4.38
CA ALA A 383 35.56 5.01 3.07
C ALA A 383 34.71 6.28 3.08
N TYR A 384 33.62 6.34 3.86
CA TYR A 384 32.85 7.56 4.09
C TYR A 384 33.75 8.68 4.65
N ASP A 385 34.54 8.37 5.69
CA ASP A 385 35.40 9.35 6.34
C ASP A 385 36.53 9.82 5.39
N ARG A 386 37.09 8.91 4.58
CA ARG A 386 38.10 9.26 3.54
C ARG A 386 37.51 10.09 2.41
N LEU A 387 36.32 9.75 1.93
CA LEU A 387 35.64 10.51 0.88
C LEU A 387 35.30 11.92 1.37
N THR A 388 34.82 12.03 2.62
CA THR A 388 34.60 13.33 3.28
C THR A 388 35.89 14.15 3.31
N ALA A 389 37.00 13.57 3.76
CA ALA A 389 38.29 14.26 3.82
C ALA A 389 38.81 14.67 2.44
N ALA A 390 38.62 13.83 1.42
CA ALA A 390 39.00 14.15 0.04
C ALA A 390 38.16 15.31 -0.52
N LEU A 391 36.84 15.30 -0.27
CA LEU A 391 35.95 16.39 -0.66
C LEU A 391 36.31 17.69 0.07
N ASP A 392 36.58 17.65 1.38
CA ASP A 392 37.05 18.80 2.18
C ASP A 392 38.35 19.39 1.63
N ALA A 393 39.25 18.55 1.12
CA ALA A 393 40.48 18.96 0.44
C ALA A 393 40.29 19.37 -1.03
N ASN A 394 39.06 19.24 -1.57
CA ASN A 394 38.71 19.40 -2.98
C ASN A 394 39.56 18.52 -3.92
N ASP A 395 39.99 17.35 -3.44
CA ASP A 395 40.75 16.35 -4.17
C ASP A 395 39.81 15.32 -4.80
N LEU A 396 39.33 15.64 -6.00
CA LEU A 396 38.35 14.80 -6.71
C LEU A 396 38.94 13.48 -7.23
N GLU A 397 40.25 13.40 -7.44
CA GLU A 397 40.91 12.16 -7.85
C GLU A 397 41.00 11.19 -6.67
N ALA A 398 41.37 11.67 -5.48
CA ALA A 398 41.33 10.86 -4.26
C ALA A 398 39.89 10.42 -3.93
N ALA A 399 38.92 11.33 -4.06
CA ALA A 399 37.50 11.02 -3.86
C ALA A 399 37.03 9.91 -4.82
N LYS A 400 37.37 10.02 -6.10
CA LYS A 400 37.07 9.00 -7.11
C LYS A 400 37.74 7.66 -6.80
N GLY A 401 39.01 7.65 -6.38
CA GLY A 401 39.73 6.44 -6.01
C GLY A 401 39.09 5.69 -4.83
N VAL A 402 38.52 6.42 -3.85
CA VAL A 402 37.73 5.83 -2.76
C VAL A 402 36.45 5.18 -3.30
N LEU A 403 35.74 5.86 -4.20
CA LEU A 403 34.51 5.32 -4.81
C LEU A 403 34.78 4.10 -5.70
N ASP A 404 35.83 4.12 -6.50
CA ASP A 404 36.23 2.99 -7.35
C ASP A 404 36.57 1.76 -6.49
N SER A 405 37.22 1.97 -5.34
CA SER A 405 37.50 0.90 -4.39
C SER A 405 36.23 0.32 -3.77
N LEU A 406 35.22 1.17 -3.51
CA LEU A 406 33.91 0.73 -3.02
C LEU A 406 33.04 0.06 -4.08
N ALA A 407 33.25 0.35 -5.36
CA ALA A 407 32.54 -0.28 -6.46
C ALA A 407 32.78 -1.80 -6.54
N SER A 408 33.82 -2.30 -5.85
CA SER A 408 34.08 -3.74 -5.67
C SER A 408 33.15 -4.42 -4.65
N LEU A 409 32.42 -3.66 -3.81
CA LEU A 409 31.43 -4.20 -2.88
C LEU A 409 30.14 -4.59 -3.63
N PRO A 410 29.48 -5.70 -3.25
CA PRO A 410 28.34 -6.24 -3.98
C PRO A 410 27.11 -5.32 -3.99
N VAL A 411 26.96 -4.47 -2.97
CA VAL A 411 25.89 -3.47 -2.85
C VAL A 411 26.50 -2.17 -2.32
N ARG A 412 25.92 -1.03 -2.71
CA ARG A 412 26.36 0.28 -2.20
C ARG A 412 26.05 0.41 -0.72
N PHE A 413 27.03 0.88 0.05
CA PHE A 413 26.82 1.27 1.45
C PHE A 413 25.98 2.55 1.52
N THR A 414 24.89 2.55 2.28
CA THR A 414 23.96 3.68 2.44
C THR A 414 23.98 4.23 3.87
N GLY A 415 24.61 3.52 4.81
CA GLY A 415 25.18 4.09 6.03
C GLY A 415 24.25 4.81 7.01
N GLY A 416 22.92 4.69 6.90
CA GLY A 416 22.01 5.42 7.79
C GLY A 416 22.29 6.94 7.77
N THR A 417 22.71 7.52 8.88
CA THR A 417 23.10 8.95 8.98
C THR A 417 24.40 9.32 8.25
N LYS A 418 25.16 8.32 7.77
CA LYS A 418 26.35 8.48 6.92
C LYS A 418 26.06 8.05 5.49
N ASP A 419 25.08 8.69 4.87
CA ASP A 419 24.67 8.40 3.50
C ASP A 419 25.77 8.72 2.48
N MET A 420 26.30 7.68 1.82
CA MET A 420 27.30 7.83 0.76
C MET A 420 26.72 8.48 -0.51
N SER A 421 25.40 8.40 -0.71
CA SER A 421 24.75 8.95 -1.89
C SER A 421 24.84 10.48 -1.91
N PHE A 422 24.75 11.10 -0.73
CA PHE A 422 25.03 12.52 -0.54
C PHE A 422 26.47 12.86 -0.97
N LEU A 423 27.47 12.13 -0.48
CA LEU A 423 28.88 12.41 -0.83
C LEU A 423 29.16 12.18 -2.32
N GLN A 424 28.50 11.22 -2.96
CA GLN A 424 28.61 10.99 -4.41
C GLN A 424 28.03 12.14 -5.22
N ARG A 425 26.83 12.63 -4.84
CA ARG A 425 26.21 13.80 -5.46
C ARG A 425 27.04 15.04 -5.22
N GLU A 426 27.60 15.20 -4.03
CA GLU A 426 28.48 16.30 -3.70
C GLU A 426 29.80 16.25 -4.48
N MET A 427 30.38 15.07 -4.68
CA MET A 427 31.54 14.90 -5.57
C MET A 427 31.20 15.33 -7.01
N ALA A 428 30.05 14.89 -7.52
CA ALA A 428 29.58 15.27 -8.85
C ALA A 428 29.29 16.79 -8.94
N ALA A 429 28.73 17.39 -7.90
CA ALA A 429 28.53 18.83 -7.80
C ALA A 429 29.87 19.59 -7.85
N ARG A 430 30.87 19.17 -7.05
CA ARG A 430 32.21 19.77 -7.03
C ARG A 430 32.97 19.60 -8.34
N ALA A 431 32.71 18.50 -9.06
CA ALA A 431 33.25 18.28 -10.40
C ALA A 431 32.69 19.27 -11.44
N ILE A 432 31.45 19.76 -11.26
CA ILE A 432 30.84 20.78 -12.12
C ILE A 432 31.29 22.19 -11.70
N ALA A 433 31.28 22.48 -10.40
CA ALA A 433 31.75 23.75 -9.85
C ALA A 433 32.41 23.53 -8.49
N ALA A 434 33.67 23.94 -8.35
CA ALA A 434 34.45 23.72 -7.13
C ALA A 434 33.76 24.25 -5.86
N GLY A 435 33.75 23.42 -4.81
CA GLY A 435 33.29 23.82 -3.47
C GLY A 435 34.37 24.58 -2.72
N THR A 436 33.98 25.35 -1.70
CA THR A 436 34.89 26.22 -0.93
C THR A 436 34.92 25.93 0.57
N GLY A 437 34.07 25.03 1.06
CA GLY A 437 33.95 24.70 2.48
C GLY A 437 33.85 23.21 2.78
N SER A 438 33.83 22.89 4.07
CA SER A 438 33.78 21.51 4.54
C SER A 438 32.40 20.87 4.31
N VAL A 439 32.40 19.57 4.10
CA VAL A 439 31.21 18.71 4.06
C VAL A 439 30.41 18.84 5.36
N LYS A 440 31.08 19.01 6.50
CA LYS A 440 30.42 19.23 7.79
C LYS A 440 29.59 20.53 7.81
N ASP A 441 30.16 21.63 7.33
CA ASP A 441 29.46 22.92 7.28
C ASP A 441 28.31 22.88 6.27
N LEU A 442 28.51 22.18 5.15
CA LEU A 442 27.46 21.93 4.16
C LEU A 442 26.28 21.17 4.76
N LEU A 443 26.56 20.05 5.45
CA LEU A 443 25.52 19.27 6.14
C LEU A 443 24.80 20.10 7.22
N ALA A 444 25.53 20.92 7.98
CA ALA A 444 24.93 21.80 8.99
C ALA A 444 23.94 22.80 8.35
N ALA A 445 24.31 23.41 7.22
CA ALA A 445 23.42 24.32 6.49
C ALA A 445 22.17 23.61 5.92
N LEU A 446 22.33 22.39 5.41
CA LEU A 446 21.22 21.57 4.91
C LEU A 446 20.27 21.13 6.04
N LEU A 447 20.81 20.74 7.20
CA LEU A 447 20.02 20.40 8.39
C LEU A 447 19.28 21.62 8.95
N GLU A 448 19.91 22.79 8.96
CA GLU A 448 19.26 24.06 9.31
C GLU A 448 18.04 24.32 8.40
N ALA A 449 18.19 24.12 7.09
CA ALA A 449 17.10 24.26 6.13
C ALA A 449 15.96 23.24 6.36
N GLY A 450 16.30 22.01 6.71
CA GLY A 450 15.32 20.96 7.03
C GLY A 450 14.56 21.20 8.34
N GLY A 451 15.16 21.89 9.31
CA GLY A 451 14.62 22.09 10.65
C GLY A 451 13.62 23.25 10.79
N THR A 452 13.51 24.13 9.80
CA THR A 452 12.57 25.26 9.81
C THR A 452 11.38 25.00 8.86
N THR A 453 10.21 25.54 9.17
CA THR A 453 9.05 25.54 8.26
C THR A 453 8.86 26.87 7.53
N ASP A 454 9.56 27.93 7.96
CA ASP A 454 9.46 29.25 7.33
C ASP A 454 10.19 29.27 5.98
N PRO A 455 9.50 29.58 4.85
CA PRO A 455 10.10 29.56 3.52
C PRO A 455 11.31 30.50 3.37
N LYS A 456 11.33 31.65 4.05
CA LYS A 456 12.46 32.59 3.97
C LYS A 456 13.69 32.05 4.69
N ALA A 457 13.52 31.54 5.92
CA ALA A 457 14.58 30.89 6.66
C ALA A 457 15.13 29.66 5.92
N LYS A 458 14.25 28.84 5.30
CA LYS A 458 14.66 27.71 4.45
C LYS A 458 15.57 28.14 3.30
N LEU A 459 15.14 29.15 2.53
CA LEU A 459 15.92 29.65 1.40
C LEU A 459 17.28 30.19 1.87
N ALA A 460 17.33 30.96 2.95
CA ALA A 460 18.57 31.49 3.49
C ALA A 460 19.54 30.37 3.92
N ALA A 461 19.04 29.30 4.53
CA ALA A 461 19.86 28.15 4.90
C ALA A 461 20.38 27.37 3.68
N PHE A 462 19.55 27.18 2.64
CA PHE A 462 20.02 26.60 1.38
C PHE A 462 21.01 27.50 0.63
N GLU A 463 20.85 28.82 0.68
CA GLU A 463 21.81 29.78 0.12
C GLU A 463 23.18 29.68 0.82
N LYS A 464 23.21 29.47 2.15
CA LYS A 464 24.45 29.14 2.87
C LYS A 464 25.09 27.84 2.35
N ALA A 465 24.29 26.81 2.09
CA ALA A 465 24.78 25.55 1.52
C ALA A 465 25.36 25.77 0.11
N LEU A 466 24.70 26.57 -0.75
CA LEU A 466 25.20 26.92 -2.08
C LEU A 466 26.45 27.80 -2.06
N ALA A 467 26.65 28.62 -1.01
CA ALA A 467 27.91 29.34 -0.83
C ALA A 467 29.09 28.39 -0.58
N ILE A 468 28.84 27.23 0.04
CA ILE A 468 29.84 26.19 0.29
C ILE A 468 30.05 25.33 -0.98
N SER A 469 28.96 24.91 -1.62
CA SER A 469 28.97 24.06 -2.82
C SER A 469 27.92 24.57 -3.83
N PRO A 470 28.32 25.36 -4.85
CA PRO A 470 27.39 26.06 -5.74
C PRO A 470 26.44 25.16 -6.54
N MET A 471 26.88 23.93 -6.80
CA MET A 471 26.11 22.93 -7.52
C MET A 471 25.53 21.86 -6.60
N ASN A 472 25.53 22.06 -5.27
CA ASN A 472 25.01 21.06 -4.34
C ASN A 472 23.58 20.65 -4.70
N TYR A 473 23.36 19.35 -4.83
CA TYR A 473 22.11 18.80 -5.33
C TYR A 473 20.94 19.06 -4.37
N GLU A 474 21.12 18.77 -3.08
CA GLU A 474 20.07 18.88 -2.07
C GLU A 474 19.59 20.33 -1.92
N ALA A 475 20.52 21.28 -1.87
CA ALA A 475 20.20 22.70 -1.79
C ALA A 475 19.47 23.21 -3.04
N ASN A 476 19.90 22.81 -4.25
CA ASN A 476 19.25 23.20 -5.49
C ASN A 476 17.82 22.61 -5.62
N VAL A 477 17.61 21.34 -5.22
CA VAL A 477 16.27 20.74 -5.15
C VAL A 477 15.41 21.46 -4.10
N GLY A 478 15.95 21.71 -2.91
CA GLY A 478 15.25 22.38 -1.81
C GLY A 478 14.81 23.80 -2.18
N ILE A 479 15.71 24.61 -2.76
CA ILE A 479 15.39 25.94 -3.28
C ILE A 479 14.33 25.83 -4.38
N GLY A 480 14.50 24.90 -5.31
CA GLY A 480 13.54 24.63 -6.37
C GLY A 480 12.12 24.43 -5.85
N LYS A 481 11.95 23.52 -4.87
CA LYS A 481 10.66 23.24 -4.23
C LYS A 481 10.08 24.46 -3.52
N VAL A 482 10.86 25.12 -2.66
CA VAL A 482 10.37 26.30 -1.91
C VAL A 482 9.98 27.46 -2.83
N LEU A 483 10.70 27.66 -3.94
CA LEU A 483 10.37 28.68 -4.93
C LEU A 483 9.14 28.30 -5.76
N GLU A 484 8.98 27.02 -6.10
CA GLU A 484 7.82 26.51 -6.81
C GLU A 484 6.55 26.66 -5.96
N ASP A 485 6.57 26.22 -4.70
CA ASP A 485 5.50 26.42 -3.72
C ASP A 485 5.15 27.90 -3.53
N GLY A 486 6.16 28.78 -3.66
CA GLY A 486 6.02 30.24 -3.59
C GLY A 486 5.59 30.91 -4.90
N GLY A 487 5.27 30.16 -5.96
CA GLY A 487 4.87 30.67 -7.28
C GLY A 487 5.99 31.32 -8.10
N LYS A 488 7.24 31.21 -7.66
CA LYS A 488 8.43 31.78 -8.31
C LYS A 488 9.02 30.77 -9.30
N HIS A 489 8.28 30.45 -10.34
CA HIS A 489 8.62 29.34 -11.26
C HIS A 489 9.93 29.53 -12.04
N ALA A 490 10.24 30.74 -12.51
CA ALA A 490 11.47 30.99 -13.27
C ALA A 490 12.76 30.71 -12.47
N PRO A 491 12.95 31.24 -11.24
CA PRO A 491 14.10 30.88 -10.43
C PRO A 491 14.04 29.44 -9.91
N ALA A 492 12.85 28.85 -9.72
CA ALA A 492 12.72 27.43 -9.40
C ALA A 492 13.30 26.55 -10.51
N ILE A 493 12.97 26.82 -11.78
CA ILE A 493 13.54 26.12 -12.95
C ILE A 493 15.07 26.20 -12.93
N ALA A 494 15.64 27.37 -12.68
CA ALA A 494 17.09 27.54 -12.67
C ALA A 494 17.78 26.67 -11.61
N ALA A 495 17.25 26.62 -10.39
CA ALA A 495 17.78 25.78 -9.32
C ALA A 495 17.64 24.28 -9.66
N LEU A 496 16.47 23.85 -10.14
CA LEU A 496 16.20 22.45 -10.46
C LEU A 496 17.00 21.96 -11.67
N GLU A 497 17.28 22.82 -12.64
CA GLU A 497 18.19 22.53 -13.74
C GLU A 497 19.64 22.35 -13.27
N ASN A 498 20.07 23.09 -12.25
CA ASN A 498 21.38 22.84 -11.64
C ASN A 498 21.43 21.49 -10.93
N ALA A 499 20.39 21.12 -10.19
CA ALA A 499 20.28 19.78 -9.60
C ALA A 499 20.33 18.68 -10.68
N ARG A 500 19.67 18.90 -11.82
CA ARG A 500 19.66 17.97 -12.96
C ARG A 500 21.01 17.80 -13.64
N LYS A 501 21.88 18.82 -13.63
CA LYS A 501 23.26 18.66 -14.12
C LYS A 501 24.08 17.69 -13.25
N VAL A 502 23.77 17.61 -11.96
CA VAL A 502 24.39 16.65 -11.03
C VAL A 502 23.78 15.26 -11.19
N VAL A 503 22.44 15.19 -11.18
CA VAL A 503 21.68 13.95 -11.29
C VAL A 503 20.60 14.12 -12.37
N ALA A 504 20.91 13.68 -13.59
CA ALA A 504 20.06 13.89 -14.76
C ALA A 504 18.64 13.32 -14.63
N ASP A 505 18.51 12.21 -13.90
CA ASP A 505 17.30 11.38 -13.89
C ASP A 505 16.62 11.32 -12.51
N SER A 506 16.82 12.37 -11.71
CA SER A 506 16.24 12.46 -10.37
C SER A 506 14.72 12.63 -10.41
N VAL A 507 14.01 11.69 -9.79
CA VAL A 507 12.56 11.80 -9.52
C VAL A 507 12.27 13.00 -8.61
N GLU A 508 13.10 13.23 -7.60
CA GLU A 508 12.90 14.29 -6.59
C GLU A 508 12.98 15.71 -7.17
N ALA A 509 13.79 15.89 -8.22
CA ALA A 509 13.93 17.15 -8.94
C ALA A 509 12.95 17.27 -10.11
N ALA A 510 12.57 16.15 -10.73
CA ALA A 510 11.77 16.13 -11.94
C ALA A 510 10.34 16.65 -11.74
N GLU A 511 9.66 16.26 -10.66
CA GLU A 511 8.29 16.72 -10.38
C GLU A 511 8.21 18.25 -10.20
N PRO A 512 8.93 18.87 -9.25
CA PRO A 512 8.88 20.33 -9.10
C PRO A 512 9.38 21.06 -10.35
N LEU A 513 10.29 20.47 -11.13
CA LEU A 513 10.76 21.06 -12.39
C LEU A 513 9.66 21.02 -13.43
N GLY A 514 8.97 19.90 -13.55
CA GLY A 514 7.79 19.74 -14.40
C GLY A 514 6.69 20.73 -14.02
N LYS A 515 6.42 20.92 -12.72
CA LYS A 515 5.41 21.87 -12.21
C LYS A 515 5.78 23.30 -12.63
N ALA A 516 7.02 23.72 -12.37
CA ALA A 516 7.49 25.05 -12.73
C ALA A 516 7.52 25.28 -14.26
N LEU A 517 7.90 24.28 -15.06
CA LEU A 517 7.85 24.35 -16.52
C LEU A 517 6.40 24.44 -17.02
N ALA A 518 5.48 23.64 -16.48
CA ALA A 518 4.07 23.68 -16.84
C ALA A 518 3.43 25.05 -16.49
N ALA A 519 3.73 25.59 -15.31
CA ALA A 519 3.24 26.90 -14.88
C ALA A 519 3.77 28.05 -15.76
N THR A 520 4.94 27.88 -16.39
CA THR A 520 5.50 28.84 -17.36
C THR A 520 5.12 28.55 -18.81
N GLY A 521 4.22 27.59 -19.05
CA GLY A 521 3.73 27.23 -20.38
C GLY A 521 4.70 26.37 -21.22
N LYS A 522 5.81 25.92 -20.63
CA LYS A 522 6.85 25.11 -21.28
C LYS A 522 6.53 23.61 -21.23
N PHE A 523 5.33 23.25 -21.66
CA PHE A 523 4.82 21.87 -21.56
C PHE A 523 5.69 20.86 -22.31
N LYS A 524 6.19 21.22 -23.49
CA LYS A 524 7.06 20.33 -24.31
C LYS A 524 8.39 20.02 -23.63
N ASP A 525 8.91 20.94 -22.84
CA ASP A 525 10.16 20.75 -22.09
C ASP A 525 9.93 19.88 -20.84
N ALA A 526 8.74 19.98 -20.22
CA ALA A 526 8.36 19.20 -19.05
C ALA A 526 8.15 17.70 -19.37
N ILE A 527 7.56 17.39 -20.54
CA ILE A 527 7.20 16.02 -20.93
C ILE A 527 8.37 15.02 -20.83
N PRO A 528 9.55 15.23 -21.45
CA PRO A 528 10.62 14.24 -21.38
C PRO A 528 11.16 14.05 -19.95
N ILE A 529 11.11 15.09 -19.13
CA ILE A 529 11.58 15.08 -17.73
C ILE A 529 10.62 14.25 -16.87
N LEU A 530 9.33 14.56 -16.94
CA LEU A 530 8.29 13.87 -16.18
C LEU A 530 8.11 12.43 -16.65
N LYS A 531 8.21 12.17 -17.95
CA LYS A 531 8.16 10.81 -18.51
C LYS A 531 9.24 9.93 -17.89
N LYS A 532 10.49 10.41 -17.88
CA LYS A 532 11.60 9.67 -17.30
C LYS A 532 11.45 9.48 -15.79
N ALA A 533 10.88 10.47 -15.09
CA ALA A 533 10.57 10.34 -13.67
C ALA A 533 9.52 9.28 -13.39
N VAL A 534 8.46 9.22 -14.20
CA VAL A 534 7.42 8.18 -14.12
C VAL A 534 8.01 6.79 -14.40
N GLU A 535 8.87 6.66 -15.41
CA GLU A 535 9.64 5.42 -15.68
C GLU A 535 10.52 5.03 -14.48
N ASN A 536 11.08 6.02 -13.78
CA ASN A 536 11.86 5.84 -12.55
C ASN A 536 11.01 5.77 -11.27
N GLY A 537 9.70 5.53 -11.39
CA GLY A 537 8.84 5.21 -10.25
C GLY A 537 8.12 6.38 -9.58
N ALA A 538 8.08 7.57 -10.20
CA ALA A 538 7.28 8.69 -9.70
C ALA A 538 5.79 8.32 -9.53
N GLY A 539 5.14 8.95 -8.55
CA GLY A 539 3.76 8.63 -8.14
C GLY A 539 2.67 9.16 -9.07
N ALA A 540 1.41 8.97 -8.67
CA ALA A 540 0.22 9.37 -9.43
C ALA A 540 0.19 10.87 -9.76
N GLU A 541 0.69 11.73 -8.87
CA GLU A 541 0.76 13.18 -9.06
C GLU A 541 1.68 13.58 -10.23
N SER A 542 2.85 12.93 -10.35
CA SER A 542 3.75 13.12 -11.50
C SER A 542 3.14 12.60 -12.81
N MET A 543 2.36 11.52 -12.76
CA MET A 543 1.63 10.98 -13.92
C MET A 543 0.51 11.92 -14.37
N GLU A 544 -0.24 12.49 -13.43
CA GLU A 544 -1.25 13.52 -13.69
C GLU A 544 -0.61 14.73 -14.39
N LEU A 545 0.44 15.28 -13.80
CA LEU A 545 1.14 16.43 -14.35
C LEU A 545 1.72 16.16 -15.75
N LEU A 546 2.26 14.95 -15.98
CA LEU A 546 2.73 14.53 -17.30
C LEU A 546 1.58 14.49 -18.32
N GLY A 547 0.43 13.93 -17.94
CA GLY A 547 -0.74 13.88 -18.79
C GLY A 547 -1.31 15.26 -19.11
N ASP A 548 -1.34 16.15 -18.14
CA ASP A 548 -1.73 17.56 -18.32
C ASP A 548 -0.78 18.29 -19.27
N CYS A 549 0.53 18.07 -19.12
CA CYS A 549 1.52 18.62 -20.05
C CYS A 549 1.33 18.08 -21.47
N CYS A 550 1.07 16.78 -21.64
CA CYS A 550 0.77 16.18 -22.94
C CYS A 550 -0.47 16.80 -23.57
N LEU A 551 -1.54 16.97 -22.79
CA LEU A 551 -2.79 17.57 -23.23
C LEU A 551 -2.59 19.01 -23.71
N LYS A 552 -1.86 19.81 -22.93
CA LYS A 552 -1.53 21.21 -23.27
C LYS A 552 -0.57 21.32 -24.46
N ALA A 553 0.28 20.32 -24.66
CA ALA A 553 1.15 20.22 -25.84
C ALA A 553 0.43 19.72 -27.10
N GLY A 554 -0.82 19.27 -26.98
CA GLY A 554 -1.67 18.80 -28.09
C GLY A 554 -1.64 17.29 -28.32
N ASP A 555 -0.93 16.51 -27.48
CA ASP A 555 -0.90 15.06 -27.55
C ASP A 555 -1.97 14.45 -26.64
N ALA A 556 -3.22 14.46 -27.14
CA ALA A 556 -4.36 13.97 -26.39
C ALA A 556 -4.29 12.44 -26.14
N ALA A 557 -3.67 11.66 -27.03
CA ALA A 557 -3.56 10.21 -26.88
C ALA A 557 -2.60 9.84 -25.74
N ALA A 558 -1.43 10.48 -25.67
CA ALA A 558 -0.51 10.32 -24.54
C ALA A 558 -1.15 10.80 -23.24
N ALA A 559 -1.86 11.93 -23.26
CA ALA A 559 -2.58 12.44 -22.09
C ALA A 559 -3.60 11.43 -21.53
N VAL A 560 -4.43 10.82 -22.39
CA VAL A 560 -5.38 9.77 -21.97
C VAL A 560 -4.66 8.61 -21.31
N THR A 561 -3.52 8.18 -21.84
CA THR A 561 -2.74 7.06 -21.29
C THR A 561 -2.26 7.38 -19.87
N TYR A 562 -1.52 8.47 -19.70
CA TYR A 562 -0.92 8.82 -18.40
C TYR A 562 -1.97 9.19 -17.34
N LEU A 563 -3.04 9.92 -17.72
CA LEU A 563 -4.12 10.27 -16.79
C LEU A 563 -4.98 9.05 -16.41
N SER A 564 -5.14 8.08 -17.31
CA SER A 564 -5.80 6.81 -16.98
C SER A 564 -5.01 6.04 -15.93
N ASP A 565 -3.69 5.98 -16.07
CA ASP A 565 -2.82 5.30 -15.11
C ASP A 565 -2.73 6.05 -13.77
N ALA A 566 -2.73 7.38 -13.80
CA ALA A 566 -2.84 8.22 -12.60
C ALA A 566 -4.14 7.91 -11.82
N VAL A 567 -5.29 7.88 -12.51
CA VAL A 567 -6.59 7.55 -11.90
C VAL A 567 -6.64 6.12 -11.38
N LYS A 568 -6.02 5.16 -12.06
CA LYS A 568 -5.93 3.78 -11.53
C LYS A 568 -5.12 3.73 -10.24
N ARG A 569 -4.03 4.48 -10.18
CA ARG A 569 -3.11 4.49 -9.03
C ARG A 569 -3.65 5.28 -7.85
N ASN A 570 -4.45 6.31 -8.10
CA ASN A 570 -5.21 7.04 -7.09
C ASN A 570 -6.67 7.26 -7.56
N PRO A 571 -7.58 6.28 -7.33
CA PRO A 571 -8.98 6.37 -7.76
C PRO A 571 -9.78 7.50 -7.12
N ASN A 572 -9.26 8.10 -6.05
CA ASN A 572 -9.87 9.23 -5.34
C ASN A 572 -9.23 10.58 -5.73
N ASP A 573 -8.42 10.61 -6.78
CA ASP A 573 -7.86 11.84 -7.33
C ASP A 573 -8.84 12.50 -8.30
N ARG A 574 -9.50 13.56 -7.83
CA ARG A 574 -10.40 14.33 -8.69
C ARG A 574 -9.65 15.08 -9.79
N GLY A 575 -8.45 15.59 -9.51
CA GLY A 575 -7.64 16.32 -10.49
C GLY A 575 -7.33 15.44 -11.69
N ALA A 576 -6.76 14.26 -11.43
CA ALA A 576 -6.47 13.28 -12.45
C ALA A 576 -7.71 12.81 -13.21
N ALA A 577 -8.85 12.60 -12.53
CA ALA A 577 -10.10 12.20 -13.17
C ALA A 577 -10.68 13.30 -14.10
N MET A 578 -10.59 14.57 -13.69
CA MET A 578 -10.98 15.71 -14.52
C MET A 578 -10.03 15.90 -15.71
N GLY A 579 -8.72 15.75 -15.49
CA GLY A 579 -7.71 15.77 -16.54
C GLY A 579 -7.98 14.68 -17.58
N LEU A 580 -8.27 13.45 -17.14
CA LEU A 580 -8.62 12.33 -18.01
C LEU A 580 -9.85 12.63 -18.87
N ALA A 581 -10.91 13.20 -18.27
CA ALA A 581 -12.12 13.58 -19.01
C ALA A 581 -11.81 14.56 -20.15
N LYS A 582 -10.99 15.58 -19.87
CA LYS A 582 -10.57 16.59 -20.85
C LYS A 582 -9.63 16.02 -21.92
N ALA A 583 -8.77 15.08 -21.54
CA ALA A 583 -7.88 14.39 -22.46
C ALA A 583 -8.67 13.51 -23.44
N CYS A 584 -9.63 12.72 -22.94
CA CYS A 584 -10.54 11.93 -23.75
C CYS A 584 -11.39 12.81 -24.68
N GLU A 585 -11.90 13.94 -24.20
CA GLU A 585 -12.63 14.90 -25.04
C GLU A 585 -11.76 15.41 -26.20
N SER A 586 -10.52 15.80 -25.90
CA SER A 586 -9.56 16.29 -26.91
C SER A 586 -9.15 15.20 -27.90
N ALA A 587 -9.09 13.95 -27.45
CA ALA A 587 -8.86 12.76 -28.29
C ALA A 587 -10.12 12.33 -29.08
N ARG A 588 -11.27 12.98 -28.85
CA ARG A 588 -12.60 12.62 -29.37
C ARG A 588 -13.09 11.24 -28.91
N ASP A 589 -12.52 10.72 -27.82
CA ASP A 589 -13.05 9.58 -27.07
C ASP A 589 -14.15 10.07 -26.13
N TYR A 590 -15.31 10.40 -26.70
CA TYR A 590 -16.45 10.90 -25.93
C TYR A 590 -16.97 9.89 -24.89
N PRO A 591 -17.02 8.56 -25.15
CA PRO A 591 -17.38 7.57 -24.13
C PRO A 591 -16.41 7.56 -22.94
N GLY A 592 -15.10 7.58 -23.19
CA GLY A 592 -14.09 7.69 -22.14
C GLY A 592 -14.19 8.98 -21.35
N ALA A 593 -14.43 10.10 -22.04
CA ALA A 593 -14.61 11.42 -21.42
C ALA A 593 -15.80 11.44 -20.44
N LEU A 594 -16.93 10.83 -20.85
CA LEU A 594 -18.11 10.70 -19.99
C LEU A 594 -17.83 9.84 -18.76
N LYS A 595 -17.15 8.70 -18.93
CA LYS A 595 -16.81 7.80 -17.81
C LYS A 595 -15.86 8.46 -16.81
N ALA A 596 -14.84 9.16 -17.29
CA ALA A 596 -13.90 9.88 -16.43
C ALA A 596 -14.57 11.05 -15.71
N LEU A 597 -15.43 11.82 -16.40
CA LEU A 597 -16.18 12.91 -15.79
C LEU A 597 -17.15 12.39 -14.71
N GLN A 598 -17.79 11.24 -14.94
CA GLN A 598 -18.62 10.57 -13.93
C GLN A 598 -17.81 10.21 -12.68
N GLY A 599 -16.62 9.63 -12.86
CA GLY A 599 -15.71 9.31 -11.76
C GLY A 599 -15.31 10.56 -10.96
N ALA A 600 -14.93 11.64 -11.64
CA ALA A 600 -14.54 12.90 -11.01
C ALA A 600 -15.66 13.50 -10.14
N VAL A 601 -16.91 13.47 -10.60
CA VAL A 601 -18.09 13.98 -9.87
C VAL A 601 -18.36 13.15 -8.60
N LEU A 602 -18.12 11.84 -8.65
CA LEU A 602 -18.33 10.93 -7.53
C LEU A 602 -17.30 11.08 -6.40
N ILE A 603 -16.16 11.74 -6.65
CA ILE A 603 -15.08 11.92 -5.67
C ILE A 603 -15.39 13.10 -4.73
N THR A 604 -15.91 14.22 -5.24
CA THR A 604 -16.38 15.36 -4.40
C THR A 604 -17.71 15.95 -4.91
N PRO A 605 -18.85 15.52 -4.34
CA PRO A 605 -20.16 16.07 -4.68
C PRO A 605 -20.40 17.52 -4.22
N ASP A 606 -19.59 18.05 -3.28
CA ASP A 606 -19.82 19.31 -2.55
C ASP A 606 -19.38 20.60 -3.27
N ALA A 607 -18.76 20.51 -4.45
CA ALA A 607 -18.49 21.71 -5.24
C ALA A 607 -19.78 22.18 -5.94
N ALA A 608 -20.75 22.67 -5.17
CA ALA A 608 -22.02 23.21 -5.67
C ALA A 608 -21.82 24.31 -6.72
N GLU A 609 -20.66 24.99 -6.70
CA GLU A 609 -20.25 26.00 -7.69
C GLU A 609 -19.93 25.40 -9.07
N ASP A 610 -19.50 24.14 -9.16
CA ASP A 610 -19.05 23.50 -10.41
C ASP A 610 -20.13 22.66 -11.11
N VAL A 611 -21.20 22.30 -10.39
CA VAL A 611 -22.31 21.48 -10.90
C VAL A 611 -22.90 22.01 -12.22
N PRO A 612 -23.15 23.32 -12.41
CA PRO A 612 -23.65 23.84 -13.68
C PRO A 612 -22.65 23.65 -14.83
N ALA A 613 -21.35 23.81 -14.56
CA ALA A 613 -20.29 23.64 -15.56
C ALA A 613 -20.17 22.17 -15.98
N TRP A 614 -20.30 21.22 -15.05
CA TRP A 614 -20.30 19.80 -15.38
C TRP A 614 -21.54 19.37 -16.15
N LYS A 615 -22.73 19.83 -15.77
CA LYS A 615 -23.96 19.54 -16.52
C LYS A 615 -23.85 20.02 -17.96
N THR A 616 -23.24 21.19 -18.16
CA THR A 616 -22.99 21.75 -19.49
C THR A 616 -21.99 20.90 -20.27
N SER A 617 -20.86 20.56 -19.64
CA SER A 617 -19.80 19.74 -20.26
C SER A 617 -20.30 18.32 -20.59
N TRP A 618 -21.01 17.68 -19.67
CA TRP A 618 -21.62 16.37 -19.87
C TRP A 618 -22.66 16.38 -21.00
N LYS A 619 -23.55 17.40 -21.06
CA LYS A 619 -24.52 17.55 -22.16
C LYS A 619 -23.81 17.72 -23.51
N ALA A 620 -22.74 18.50 -23.55
CA ALA A 620 -21.95 18.70 -24.76
C ALA A 620 -21.28 17.38 -25.20
N LEU A 621 -20.63 16.66 -24.28
CA LEU A 621 -19.99 15.37 -24.52
C LEU A 621 -20.99 14.29 -24.96
N ALA A 622 -22.15 14.20 -24.31
CA ALA A 622 -23.20 13.25 -24.67
C ALA A 622 -23.78 13.55 -26.06
N THR A 623 -23.95 14.84 -26.40
CA THR A 623 -24.36 15.26 -27.75
C THR A 623 -23.30 14.90 -28.77
N ALA A 624 -22.02 15.13 -28.47
CA ALA A 624 -20.90 14.77 -29.35
C ALA A 624 -20.78 13.25 -29.55
N ALA A 625 -20.92 12.46 -28.47
CA ALA A 625 -20.97 11.00 -28.51
C ALA A 625 -22.13 10.49 -29.38
N SER A 626 -23.33 11.08 -29.26
CA SER A 626 -24.49 10.69 -30.08
C SER A 626 -24.33 10.92 -31.59
N ARG A 627 -23.41 11.82 -31.97
CA ARG A 627 -23.06 12.11 -33.37
C ARG A 627 -21.89 11.24 -33.86
N ALA A 628 -21.12 10.63 -32.96
CA ALA A 628 -20.12 9.63 -33.29
C ALA A 628 -20.80 8.28 -33.60
N LYS A 629 -20.12 7.41 -34.35
CA LYS A 629 -20.68 6.10 -34.77
C LYS A 629 -21.04 5.19 -33.59
N ASP A 630 -20.39 5.39 -32.45
CA ASP A 630 -20.63 4.64 -31.21
C ASP A 630 -21.62 5.40 -30.33
N LYS A 631 -22.82 4.84 -30.15
CA LYS A 631 -23.84 5.38 -29.23
C LYS A 631 -23.62 4.80 -27.82
N PRO A 632 -22.97 5.50 -26.88
CA PRO A 632 -23.09 5.12 -25.48
C PRO A 632 -24.52 5.34 -25.02
N GLU A 633 -25.07 4.37 -24.31
CA GLU A 633 -26.38 4.48 -23.68
C GLU A 633 -26.35 5.61 -22.63
N MET A 634 -27.34 6.51 -22.68
CA MET A 634 -27.47 7.60 -21.72
C MET A 634 -27.71 7.05 -20.31
N ASP A 635 -26.69 7.06 -19.44
CA ASP A 635 -26.90 6.71 -18.04
C ASP A 635 -27.49 7.90 -17.27
N ARG A 636 -28.83 7.96 -17.23
CA ARG A 636 -29.61 9.00 -16.52
C ARG A 636 -29.23 9.16 -15.04
N SER A 637 -28.57 8.15 -14.47
CA SER A 637 -27.98 8.12 -13.12
C SER A 637 -26.92 9.20 -12.89
N ALA A 638 -26.11 9.51 -13.92
CA ALA A 638 -25.01 10.48 -13.82
C ALA A 638 -25.49 11.94 -13.81
N LEU A 639 -26.59 12.23 -14.52
CA LEU A 639 -27.26 13.53 -14.47
C LEU A 639 -27.90 13.77 -13.10
N ALA A 640 -28.54 12.73 -12.55
CA ALA A 640 -29.06 12.72 -11.20
C ALA A 640 -27.96 12.96 -10.14
N LEU A 641 -26.75 12.45 -10.36
CA LEU A 641 -25.56 12.71 -9.54
C LEU A 641 -25.06 14.16 -9.55
N ALA A 642 -25.16 14.85 -10.69
CA ALA A 642 -24.86 16.28 -10.73
C ALA A 642 -25.96 17.12 -10.05
N ASP A 643 -27.21 16.65 -10.02
CA ASP A 643 -28.27 17.26 -9.22
C ASP A 643 -28.10 17.01 -7.70
N LEU A 644 -27.45 15.91 -7.30
CA LEU A 644 -27.22 15.52 -5.90
C LEU A 644 -26.39 16.52 -5.07
N GLY A 645 -25.45 17.25 -5.70
CA GLY A 645 -24.65 18.31 -5.03
C GLY A 645 -25.47 19.52 -4.55
N SER A 646 -26.75 19.62 -4.94
CA SER A 646 -27.67 20.68 -4.51
C SER A 646 -28.53 20.32 -3.27
N GLY A 647 -28.37 19.11 -2.72
CA GLY A 647 -29.03 18.71 -1.47
C GLY A 647 -30.51 18.34 -1.57
N GLN A 648 -31.11 18.33 -2.76
CA GLN A 648 -32.49 17.85 -2.98
C GLN A 648 -32.61 17.02 -4.26
N PHE A 649 -33.16 15.81 -4.16
CA PHE A 649 -33.34 14.89 -5.29
C PHE A 649 -34.79 14.44 -5.45
N GLU A 650 -35.36 14.50 -6.67
CA GLU A 650 -36.66 13.90 -7.04
C GLU A 650 -36.46 12.74 -8.03
N LEU A 651 -36.95 11.53 -7.70
CA LEU A 651 -36.86 10.34 -8.56
C LEU A 651 -37.82 10.43 -9.77
N PRO A 652 -37.34 10.29 -11.02
CA PRO A 652 -38.23 10.17 -12.19
C PRO A 652 -38.83 8.77 -12.32
N SER A 653 -40.01 8.69 -12.94
CA SER A 653 -40.90 7.51 -13.00
C SER A 653 -40.28 6.17 -13.45
N LYS A 654 -40.79 5.09 -12.84
CA LYS A 654 -40.72 3.61 -13.07
C LYS A 654 -39.46 2.93 -13.64
N GLY A 655 -38.65 3.55 -14.50
CA GLY A 655 -37.51 2.90 -15.17
C GLY A 655 -36.12 3.14 -14.55
N VAL A 656 -35.97 4.16 -13.70
CA VAL A 656 -34.66 4.61 -13.18
C VAL A 656 -34.35 4.08 -11.75
N ALA A 657 -35.35 3.50 -11.08
CA ALA A 657 -35.28 3.13 -9.66
C ALA A 657 -34.21 2.09 -9.31
N GLN A 658 -33.98 1.05 -10.14
CA GLN A 658 -32.97 0.02 -9.85
C GLN A 658 -31.53 0.53 -9.92
N LYS A 659 -31.24 1.44 -10.87
CA LYS A 659 -29.91 2.06 -11.00
C LYS A 659 -29.66 3.09 -9.88
N ALA A 660 -30.71 3.78 -9.44
CA ALA A 660 -30.65 4.70 -8.30
C ALA A 660 -30.34 3.99 -6.97
N VAL A 661 -30.79 2.74 -6.79
CA VAL A 661 -30.48 1.96 -5.56
C VAL A 661 -29.00 1.60 -5.49
N LYS A 662 -28.42 1.06 -6.56
CA LYS A 662 -26.97 0.78 -6.61
C LYS A 662 -26.14 2.04 -6.37
N LEU A 663 -26.62 3.17 -6.86
CA LEU A 663 -25.99 4.47 -6.66
C LEU A 663 -26.06 4.95 -5.20
N ILE A 664 -27.19 4.73 -4.52
CA ILE A 664 -27.34 5.06 -3.10
C ILE A 664 -26.48 4.12 -2.24
N GLU A 665 -26.32 2.85 -2.62
CA GLU A 665 -25.37 1.90 -2.01
C GLU A 665 -23.91 2.36 -2.20
N ASP A 666 -23.52 2.84 -3.40
CA ASP A 666 -22.19 3.37 -3.68
C ASP A 666 -21.89 4.69 -2.94
N LEU A 667 -22.93 5.48 -2.61
CA LEU A 667 -22.80 6.72 -1.83
C LEU A 667 -22.77 6.46 -0.31
N SER A 668 -23.52 5.47 0.19
CA SER A 668 -23.52 5.13 1.62
C SER A 668 -22.19 4.52 2.07
N THR A 669 -21.51 3.76 1.20
CA THR A 669 -20.17 3.21 1.45
C THR A 669 -19.09 4.29 1.57
N ARG A 670 -19.39 5.55 1.20
CA ARG A 670 -18.47 6.70 1.23
C ARG A 670 -18.77 7.72 2.35
N GLY A 671 -19.72 7.43 3.24
CA GLY A 671 -19.91 8.19 4.49
C GLY A 671 -20.49 9.60 4.36
N LYS A 672 -21.42 9.87 3.43
CA LYS A 672 -22.11 11.17 3.33
C LYS A 672 -23.64 11.06 3.46
N PRO A 673 -24.30 11.92 4.26
CA PRO A 673 -25.75 11.96 4.33
C PRO A 673 -26.36 12.62 3.08
N VAL A 674 -27.31 11.95 2.44
CA VAL A 674 -28.05 12.45 1.26
C VAL A 674 -29.55 12.52 1.58
N GLN A 675 -30.29 13.50 1.04
CA GLN A 675 -31.76 13.57 1.12
C GLN A 675 -32.43 13.16 -0.20
N VAL A 676 -33.23 12.09 -0.17
CA VAL A 676 -33.94 11.56 -1.36
C VAL A 676 -35.44 11.79 -1.21
N LYS A 677 -36.08 12.47 -2.18
CA LYS A 677 -37.54 12.67 -2.25
C LYS A 677 -38.13 11.78 -3.35
N ALA A 678 -39.04 10.88 -2.99
CA ALA A 678 -39.62 9.90 -3.91
C ALA A 678 -41.14 10.09 -4.08
N PRO A 679 -41.71 9.97 -5.29
CA PRO A 679 -43.16 9.99 -5.48
C PRO A 679 -43.80 8.69 -4.95
N PRO A 680 -45.06 8.72 -4.48
CA PRO A 680 -45.78 7.53 -4.04
C PRO A 680 -46.06 6.64 -5.26
N SER A 681 -45.29 5.58 -5.41
CA SER A 681 -45.58 4.53 -6.40
C SER A 681 -45.35 3.16 -5.77
N GLU A 682 -46.22 2.20 -6.10
CA GLU A 682 -46.18 0.80 -5.61
C GLU A 682 -44.82 0.09 -5.84
N ALA A 683 -43.97 0.62 -6.73
CA ALA A 683 -42.65 0.06 -7.00
C ALA A 683 -41.61 0.33 -5.90
N LEU A 684 -41.78 1.41 -5.11
CA LEU A 684 -40.88 1.75 -4.01
C LEU A 684 -41.19 0.99 -2.73
N THR A 685 -42.45 0.61 -2.49
CA THR A 685 -42.90 -0.12 -1.29
C THR A 685 -42.61 -1.63 -1.35
N GLY A 686 -42.27 -2.17 -2.52
CA GLY A 686 -41.88 -3.57 -2.72
C GLY A 686 -40.37 -3.85 -2.47
N ALA A 687 -39.81 -4.80 -3.23
CA ALA A 687 -38.44 -5.35 -3.06
C ALA A 687 -37.26 -4.35 -3.06
N LEU A 688 -37.51 -3.07 -3.37
CA LEU A 688 -36.51 -2.00 -3.41
C LEU A 688 -36.33 -1.32 -2.03
N LEU A 689 -37.38 -1.17 -1.23
CA LEU A 689 -37.31 -0.53 0.10
C LEU A 689 -36.37 -1.26 1.07
N PRO A 690 -36.46 -2.60 1.20
CA PRO A 690 -35.58 -3.34 2.10
C PRO A 690 -34.10 -3.25 1.70
N ARG A 691 -33.79 -3.15 0.40
CA ARG A 691 -32.41 -3.03 -0.09
C ARG A 691 -31.81 -1.66 0.19
N LEU A 692 -32.61 -0.59 0.01
CA LEU A 692 -32.24 0.78 0.39
C LEU A 692 -31.96 0.92 1.89
N ILE A 693 -32.71 0.21 2.74
CA ILE A 693 -32.51 0.22 4.19
C ILE A 693 -31.25 -0.57 4.59
N VAL A 694 -31.04 -1.75 3.98
CA VAL A 694 -29.89 -2.62 4.31
C VAL A 694 -28.57 -2.04 3.82
N GLY A 695 -28.54 -1.39 2.65
CA GLY A 695 -27.34 -0.74 2.12
C GLY A 695 -26.91 0.51 2.91
N ASN A 696 -27.74 1.00 3.82
CA ASN A 696 -27.55 2.28 4.52
C ASN A 696 -27.18 2.13 6.00
N ALA A 697 -26.73 0.94 6.42
CA ALA A 697 -26.42 0.58 7.80
C ALA A 697 -24.98 0.95 8.25
N GLY A 698 -24.36 1.91 7.58
CA GLY A 698 -23.04 2.46 7.95
C GLY A 698 -23.12 3.53 9.06
N PRO A 699 -21.98 4.05 9.54
CA PRO A 699 -21.93 5.02 10.64
C PRO A 699 -22.62 6.37 10.33
N ASP A 700 -22.82 6.71 9.05
CA ASP A 700 -23.52 7.92 8.58
C ASP A 700 -24.69 7.58 7.64
N PRO A 701 -25.93 7.39 8.16
CA PRO A 701 -27.06 6.97 7.34
C PRO A 701 -27.62 8.08 6.43
N VAL A 702 -27.96 7.72 5.19
CA VAL A 702 -28.70 8.54 4.21
C VAL A 702 -30.16 8.73 4.63
N LEU A 703 -30.68 9.97 4.63
CA LEU A 703 -32.07 10.28 5.00
C LEU A 703 -33.00 10.18 3.78
N ILE A 704 -33.90 9.20 3.76
CA ILE A 704 -34.85 9.01 2.64
C ILE A 704 -36.23 9.51 3.06
N HIS A 705 -36.75 10.54 2.37
CA HIS A 705 -38.08 11.12 2.63
C HIS A 705 -39.07 10.70 1.53
N ILE A 706 -39.95 9.74 1.83
CA ILE A 706 -40.97 9.28 0.87
C ILE A 706 -42.26 10.07 1.13
N GLY A 707 -42.69 10.87 0.16
CA GLY A 707 -43.91 11.67 0.30
C GLY A 707 -45.17 10.83 0.12
N GLY A 708 -46.10 10.88 1.09
CA GLY A 708 -47.48 10.45 0.90
C GLY A 708 -47.85 9.01 1.31
N LEU A 709 -47.02 8.30 2.07
CA LEU A 709 -47.42 7.03 2.69
C LEU A 709 -48.07 7.30 4.05
N ALA A 710 -49.30 6.80 4.24
CA ALA A 710 -49.90 6.75 5.56
C ALA A 710 -49.18 5.66 6.38
N PRO A 711 -49.10 5.76 7.73
CA PRO A 711 -48.41 4.77 8.60
C PRO A 711 -48.89 3.32 8.45
N ARG A 712 -49.99 3.09 7.72
CA ARG A 712 -50.70 1.82 7.58
C ARG A 712 -50.11 0.90 6.49
N ASP A 713 -49.14 1.38 5.71
CA ASP A 713 -48.69 0.72 4.47
C ASP A 713 -47.30 0.04 4.56
N VAL A 714 -46.69 -0.04 5.75
CA VAL A 714 -45.38 -0.72 5.95
C VAL A 714 -45.61 -2.09 6.61
N SER A 715 -45.31 -3.17 5.89
CA SER A 715 -45.40 -4.55 6.38
C SER A 715 -44.02 -5.20 6.39
N LEU A 716 -43.55 -5.66 7.55
CA LEU A 716 -42.26 -6.36 7.71
C LEU A 716 -42.50 -7.87 7.86
N PRO A 717 -41.73 -8.74 7.19
CA PRO A 717 -41.88 -10.18 7.35
C PRO A 717 -41.33 -10.66 8.70
N ALA A 718 -42.07 -11.56 9.37
CA ALA A 718 -41.63 -12.21 10.61
C ALA A 718 -40.51 -13.23 10.34
N ALA A 719 -39.48 -13.26 11.20
CA ALA A 719 -38.42 -14.26 11.16
C ALA A 719 -38.93 -15.65 11.62
N PRO A 720 -38.47 -16.75 11.00
CA PRO A 720 -38.86 -18.10 11.40
C PRO A 720 -38.02 -18.58 12.60
N GLY A 721 -38.68 -18.94 13.71
CA GLY A 721 -38.06 -19.56 14.89
C GLY A 721 -38.32 -18.78 16.18
N GLY A 722 -39.23 -19.27 17.02
CA GLY A 722 -39.75 -18.56 18.20
C GLY A 722 -38.81 -18.57 19.40
N GLN A 723 -38.58 -17.38 19.97
CA GLN A 723 -38.91 -16.95 21.34
C GLN A 723 -38.64 -15.44 21.38
N GLY A 724 -39.60 -14.66 21.89
CA GLY A 724 -39.75 -13.23 21.58
C GLY A 724 -38.54 -12.34 21.91
N LYS A 725 -37.84 -11.92 20.86
CA LYS A 725 -37.31 -10.56 20.72
C LYS A 725 -37.72 -10.07 19.32
N ILE A 726 -38.60 -9.07 19.28
CA ILE A 726 -38.80 -8.29 18.06
C ILE A 726 -37.49 -7.52 17.87
N ALA A 727 -36.63 -7.99 16.97
CA ALA A 727 -35.48 -7.23 16.54
C ALA A 727 -35.99 -6.06 15.70
N THR A 728 -36.29 -4.93 16.34
CA THR A 728 -36.40 -3.65 15.66
C THR A 728 -35.00 -3.30 15.14
N LYS A 729 -34.70 -3.76 13.93
CA LYS A 729 -33.61 -3.20 13.12
C LYS A 729 -33.97 -1.72 12.91
N GLU A 730 -33.08 -0.84 13.35
CA GLU A 730 -33.26 0.61 13.42
C GLU A 730 -33.92 1.18 12.17
N ILE A 731 -35.19 1.56 12.31
CA ILE A 731 -35.83 2.52 11.42
C ILE A 731 -35.66 3.86 12.13
N GLY A 732 -34.95 4.80 11.52
CA GLY A 732 -34.85 6.16 12.04
C GLY A 732 -36.23 6.81 12.05
N LEU A 733 -36.94 6.73 13.17
CA LEU A 733 -38.19 7.46 13.41
C LEU A 733 -37.89 8.63 14.34
N PHE A 734 -38.38 9.81 13.97
CA PHE A 734 -38.37 11.00 14.83
C PHE A 734 -39.21 10.78 16.10
N PRO A 735 -38.97 11.52 17.19
CA PRO A 735 -39.79 11.43 18.40
C PRO A 735 -41.26 11.77 18.10
N GLY A 736 -42.18 10.89 18.48
CA GLY A 736 -43.60 11.00 18.20
C GLY A 736 -44.39 9.74 18.58
N ASP A 737 -45.72 9.85 18.54
CA ASP A 737 -46.63 8.75 18.84
C ASP A 737 -46.82 7.84 17.60
N VAL A 738 -46.67 6.53 17.78
CA VAL A 738 -46.73 5.53 16.69
C VAL A 738 -47.75 4.45 17.00
N ASP A 739 -48.63 4.17 16.02
CA ASP A 739 -49.56 3.05 16.02
C ASP A 739 -48.96 1.84 15.30
N VAL A 740 -48.86 0.71 16.00
CA VAL A 740 -48.38 -0.55 15.42
C VAL A 740 -49.50 -1.58 15.38
N ALA A 741 -49.76 -2.14 14.19
CA ALA A 741 -50.70 -3.24 13.99
C ALA A 741 -49.98 -4.58 14.17
N ILE A 742 -50.50 -5.46 15.03
CA ILE A 742 -49.93 -6.78 15.29
C ILE A 742 -50.75 -7.84 14.57
N GLU A 743 -50.14 -8.54 13.62
CA GLU A 743 -50.73 -9.67 12.90
C GLU A 743 -50.22 -11.01 13.42
N ALA A 744 -51.07 -12.02 13.41
CA ALA A 744 -50.72 -13.38 13.82
C ALA A 744 -49.86 -14.09 12.75
N PRO A 745 -48.98 -15.04 13.13
CA PRO A 745 -48.27 -15.88 12.18
C PRO A 745 -49.25 -16.65 11.28
N LYS A 746 -48.88 -16.79 9.99
CA LYS A 746 -49.73 -17.38 8.94
C LYS A 746 -50.45 -18.66 9.39
N GLY A 747 -51.78 -18.65 9.28
CA GLY A 747 -52.62 -19.84 9.47
C GLY A 747 -53.87 -19.65 10.34
N LYS A 748 -54.06 -18.49 10.97
CA LYS A 748 -55.31 -18.14 11.68
C LYS A 748 -55.70 -16.69 11.38
N GLU A 749 -56.83 -16.49 10.70
CA GLU A 749 -57.41 -15.17 10.46
C GLU A 749 -57.99 -14.61 11.77
N LYS A 750 -57.17 -13.90 12.56
CA LYS A 750 -57.67 -12.93 13.54
C LYS A 750 -56.60 -11.89 13.86
N ARG A 751 -56.95 -10.62 13.63
CA ARG A 751 -56.20 -9.45 14.09
C ARG A 751 -56.18 -9.45 15.62
N ILE A 752 -55.00 -9.37 16.24
CA ILE A 752 -54.85 -9.51 17.71
C ILE A 752 -54.89 -8.13 18.42
N GLY A 753 -54.62 -7.02 17.73
CA GLY A 753 -54.85 -5.68 18.27
C GLY A 753 -53.95 -4.60 17.66
N ALA A 754 -54.09 -3.37 18.17
CA ALA A 754 -53.21 -2.24 17.90
C ALA A 754 -52.59 -1.77 19.23
N ALA A 755 -51.31 -1.39 19.20
CA ALA A 755 -50.59 -0.84 20.35
C ALA A 755 -50.05 0.55 20.02
N HIS A 756 -50.16 1.46 21.00
CA HIS A 756 -49.75 2.85 20.88
C HIS A 756 -48.46 3.05 21.68
N PHE A 757 -47.42 3.54 21.02
CA PHE A 757 -46.10 3.75 21.63
C PHE A 757 -45.68 5.21 21.48
N ARG A 758 -45.09 5.75 22.53
CA ARG A 758 -44.41 7.04 22.48
C ARG A 758 -42.91 6.82 22.42
N VAL A 759 -42.26 7.43 21.43
CA VAL A 759 -40.81 7.34 21.22
C VAL A 759 -40.15 8.65 21.66
N GLU A 760 -39.21 8.57 22.62
CA GLU A 760 -38.42 9.71 23.08
C GLU A 760 -36.91 9.53 22.84
N LEU A 761 -36.20 10.66 22.69
CA LEU A 761 -34.76 10.71 22.40
C LEU A 761 -33.93 10.63 23.69
N GLY A 762 -33.19 9.54 23.88
CA GLY A 762 -32.29 9.36 25.02
C GLY A 762 -30.96 10.10 24.85
N LYS A 763 -30.36 10.56 25.97
CA LYS A 763 -29.12 11.38 25.99
C LYS A 763 -27.83 10.67 25.55
N ARG A 764 -27.87 9.38 25.18
CA ARG A 764 -26.79 8.65 24.51
C ARG A 764 -27.40 7.70 23.50
N TYR A 765 -27.37 8.08 22.23
CA TYR A 765 -27.64 7.30 21.01
C TYR A 765 -28.44 6.00 21.18
N GLY A 766 -29.72 6.15 21.55
CA GLY A 766 -30.70 5.07 21.61
C GLY A 766 -32.11 5.60 21.87
N PHE A 767 -33.13 4.97 21.26
CA PHE A 767 -34.55 5.28 21.48
C PHE A 767 -35.11 4.48 22.67
N VAL A 768 -35.96 5.10 23.48
CA VAL A 768 -36.76 4.41 24.52
C VAL A 768 -38.20 4.31 24.03
N LEU A 769 -38.77 3.10 24.09
CA LEU A 769 -40.18 2.82 23.78
C LEU A 769 -40.94 2.68 25.09
N ASP A 770 -41.93 3.55 25.32
CA ASP A 770 -42.83 3.46 26.47
C ASP A 770 -44.29 3.39 25.96
N GLY A 771 -45.08 2.44 26.47
CA GLY A 771 -46.46 2.24 26.01
C GLY A 771 -47.26 1.18 26.77
N GLU A 772 -48.56 1.40 26.90
CA GLU A 772 -49.50 0.46 27.52
C GLU A 772 -50.17 -0.46 26.48
N LEU A 773 -50.08 -1.78 26.68
CA LEU A 773 -50.85 -2.75 25.91
C LEU A 773 -52.32 -2.73 26.32
N GLY A 774 -53.18 -2.29 25.40
CA GLY A 774 -54.63 -2.22 25.57
C GLY A 774 -55.28 -3.54 26.05
N PRO A 775 -56.52 -3.48 26.59
CA PRO A 775 -57.12 -4.55 27.40
C PRO A 775 -57.48 -5.86 26.64
N ALA A 776 -57.12 -5.99 25.36
CA ALA A 776 -57.58 -7.08 24.49
C ALA A 776 -56.64 -8.30 24.40
N LEU A 777 -55.51 -8.34 25.11
CA LEU A 777 -54.59 -9.49 25.09
C LEU A 777 -54.81 -10.42 26.31
N PRO A 778 -55.01 -11.74 26.11
CA PRO A 778 -55.08 -12.71 27.20
C PRO A 778 -53.78 -12.74 28.02
N LYS A 779 -53.88 -12.90 29.35
CA LYS A 779 -52.76 -12.91 30.32
C LYS A 779 -51.59 -13.87 30.05
N LYS A 780 -51.72 -14.80 29.09
CA LYS A 780 -50.65 -15.73 28.70
C LYS A 780 -49.78 -15.20 27.54
N GLU A 781 -50.18 -14.11 26.89
CA GLU A 781 -49.47 -13.49 25.76
C GLU A 781 -49.05 -12.03 26.03
N LYS A 782 -49.40 -11.47 27.20
CA LYS A 782 -48.69 -10.32 27.78
C LYS A 782 -47.44 -10.83 28.48
#